data_AF-A0A1H9KRS3-F1
#
_entry.id   AF-A0A1H9KRS3-F1
#
_cell.length_a   1.000
_cell.length_b   1.000
_cell.length_c   1.000
_cell.angle_alpha   90.00
_cell.angle_beta   90.00
_cell.angle_gamma   90.00
#
_symmetry.space_group_name_H-M   'P 1'
#
loop_
_entity.id
_entity.type
_entity.pdbx_description
1 polymer ?
#
loop_
_entity_poly.entity_id
_entity_poly.type
_entity_poly.pdbx_seq_one_letter_code
_entity_poly.pdbx_strand_id
1 'polypeptide(L)'
;MGRLNRLGRVDKRYKWIAIVMACFMLLTVFAPGLNSWAAGGWSHDSNGWYYMVGSNFYAGQWAKIDGGWYYFDSSGYMESNCYRDGYWLGGNGVLVDGYSGTWKTNGKGWWFEDGGWFPSGQWLKINGDYYYFNSSGYMEYNCYRDGYWLGGNGAWDPNYCGGSWKTNGVGWWFEDNGWFPANMGLWIDGDYYWFNEAGYWDVEESNRRKSDGSSGSNTGMGTGENGTDNGNGTDNGNGTDNGNNTDKDSGGTAPTKLNADGRSYDGVTTDATQYSYEVIPMMAPFNTYFYIKTDNPDPDSFRFYDHSTKYQGNYGAEPYISYYKMYFADVKYENETTYRVKGGYISYVNPSLTDGGELTLQQEVITDAGWGSYYSSYEDTNITVKIADLMNSVDYLIQTYGDSSKSYFDNLSGIQNGLDSICLYYGVGILGDVVKMKSQKTVGNETVTGECYYGILSAGHADLLFSMGSPYTRRNGKAMLTCYLYPYILDSLGFPNMMANVALYLDPNATIEWDSYTHYIIHVTHNGETQDFGGAGNGGGQGINESDIAYYYKFDGSADDAYSRISMETLCNDICNYGNLNIDNDLDKDGLKWSSIRKTVGTDGSYVRINISNSSINSNNEIYKGVSEGFTYIYDDGSTNEDLTFSGIGHFTNCWFDGRYYNNYEQIYKGATLDETVEKMQPSLAFKDYKFVANIPDKYKYNWGDLKKAGYDAATGTWKGFSTFNYDSSTETWKNSLLDEIYYYDYDIRSYVYLKDDPTYGEAFVDACTITKDEAKALKIDRNTSTDPTEYYIYDMTVEPGTYYKSK
;
A
#
# COMPACT_ATOMS: atom_id res chain seq x y z
N MET A 1 -7.84 -56.88 -9.78
CA MET A 1 -7.02 -56.74 -11.00
C MET A 1 -7.95 -56.62 -12.20
N GLY A 2 -8.29 -55.40 -12.59
CA GLY A 2 -9.38 -55.10 -13.53
C GLY A 2 -8.90 -54.45 -14.82
N ARG A 3 -9.16 -55.16 -15.92
CA ARG A 3 -9.52 -54.69 -17.29
C ARG A 3 -8.66 -53.61 -17.96
N LEU A 4 -7.84 -54.07 -18.91
CA LEU A 4 -7.50 -53.38 -20.15
C LEU A 4 -8.59 -53.64 -21.23
N ASN A 5 -8.74 -52.65 -22.13
CA ASN A 5 -9.58 -52.54 -23.34
C ASN A 5 -10.94 -51.85 -23.18
N ARG A 6 -10.97 -50.54 -23.49
CA ARG A 6 -11.90 -49.91 -24.46
C ARG A 6 -11.53 -48.44 -24.70
N LEU A 7 -10.58 -48.22 -25.62
CA LEU A 7 -10.57 -47.02 -26.45
C LEU A 7 -11.63 -47.24 -27.53
N GLY A 8 -12.62 -46.35 -27.61
CA GLY A 8 -13.62 -46.36 -28.67
C GLY A 8 -15.06 -46.23 -28.19
N ARG A 9 -15.42 -45.06 -27.67
CA ARG A 9 -16.78 -44.49 -27.82
C ARG A 9 -16.71 -42.98 -27.58
N VAL A 10 -16.28 -42.24 -28.60
CA VAL A 10 -16.56 -40.79 -28.67
C VAL A 10 -18.08 -40.67 -28.72
N ASP A 11 -18.67 -40.13 -27.65
CA ASP A 11 -20.11 -39.98 -27.52
C ASP A 11 -20.64 -39.07 -28.62
N LYS A 12 -21.51 -39.63 -29.48
CA LYS A 12 -22.17 -38.97 -30.60
C LYS A 12 -23.12 -37.81 -30.19
N ARG A 13 -23.16 -37.43 -28.90
CA ARG A 13 -23.99 -36.33 -28.38
C ARG A 13 -23.39 -34.95 -28.64
N TYR A 14 -22.07 -34.84 -28.77
CA TYR A 14 -21.39 -33.54 -29.01
C TYR A 14 -21.50 -33.04 -30.46
N LYS A 15 -21.73 -33.92 -31.44
CA LYS A 15 -21.84 -33.51 -32.86
C LYS A 15 -23.18 -32.85 -33.21
N TRP A 16 -24.26 -33.16 -32.48
CA TRP A 16 -25.57 -32.56 -32.74
C TRP A 16 -25.70 -31.16 -32.13
N ILE A 17 -25.08 -30.92 -30.96
CA ILE A 17 -25.07 -29.61 -30.31
C ILE A 17 -24.27 -28.60 -31.15
N ALA A 18 -23.10 -28.98 -31.69
CA ALA A 18 -22.30 -28.11 -32.55
C ALA A 18 -22.99 -27.73 -33.88
N ILE A 19 -23.82 -28.61 -34.45
CA ILE A 19 -24.57 -28.33 -35.69
C ILE A 19 -25.78 -27.43 -35.42
N VAL A 20 -26.47 -27.60 -34.29
CA VAL A 20 -27.58 -26.72 -33.88
C VAL A 20 -27.06 -25.32 -33.50
N MET A 21 -25.88 -25.22 -32.86
CA MET A 21 -25.22 -23.95 -32.56
C MET A 21 -24.83 -23.17 -33.84
N ALA A 22 -24.30 -23.84 -34.86
CA ALA A 22 -23.93 -23.18 -36.11
C ALA A 22 -25.15 -22.69 -36.93
N CYS A 23 -26.30 -23.38 -36.85
CA CYS A 23 -27.48 -23.04 -37.64
C CYS A 23 -28.29 -21.83 -37.08
N PHE A 24 -28.26 -21.57 -35.77
CA PHE A 24 -28.90 -20.38 -35.19
C PHE A 24 -28.07 -19.10 -35.38
N MET A 25 -26.74 -19.21 -35.44
CA MET A 25 -25.81 -18.07 -35.56
C MET A 25 -25.67 -17.52 -36.99
N LEU A 26 -26.24 -18.18 -38.01
CA LEU A 26 -26.09 -17.83 -39.43
C LEU A 26 -27.22 -16.95 -40.01
N LEU A 27 -28.18 -16.50 -39.18
CA LEU A 27 -29.45 -15.89 -39.65
C LEU A 27 -29.53 -14.34 -39.62
N THR A 28 -28.47 -13.62 -39.27
CA THR A 28 -28.40 -12.15 -39.44
C THR A 28 -27.38 -11.79 -40.51
N VAL A 29 -27.85 -11.75 -41.76
CA VAL A 29 -27.06 -11.32 -42.91
C VAL A 29 -27.14 -9.80 -43.03
N PHE A 30 -26.02 -9.11 -42.77
CA PHE A 30 -25.62 -7.94 -43.54
C PHE A 30 -24.12 -8.04 -43.83
N ALA A 31 -23.80 -8.55 -45.02
CA ALA A 31 -22.47 -8.39 -45.61
C ALA A 31 -22.34 -6.94 -46.11
N PRO A 32 -21.15 -6.35 -46.00
CA PRO A 32 -20.37 -6.26 -47.22
C PRO A 32 -18.88 -6.61 -47.01
N GLY A 33 -18.31 -7.27 -48.02
CA GLY A 33 -16.90 -7.07 -48.37
C GLY A 33 -15.93 -8.14 -47.89
N LEU A 34 -15.93 -9.30 -48.55
CA LEU A 34 -14.74 -10.15 -48.66
C LEU A 34 -13.66 -9.40 -49.44
N ASN A 35 -12.60 -8.95 -48.75
CA ASN A 35 -11.21 -8.90 -49.24
C ASN A 35 -10.25 -8.34 -48.18
N SER A 36 -9.48 -9.23 -47.54
CA SER A 36 -8.06 -9.12 -47.14
C SER A 36 -7.80 -10.07 -45.97
N TRP A 37 -6.65 -10.74 -45.94
CA TRP A 37 -6.05 -11.25 -44.70
C TRP A 37 -5.62 -10.05 -43.86
N ALA A 38 -6.57 -9.29 -43.33
CA ALA A 38 -6.28 -8.30 -42.31
C ALA A 38 -5.89 -9.07 -41.04
N ALA A 39 -4.70 -8.80 -40.51
CA ALA A 39 -4.32 -9.26 -39.19
C ALA A 39 -5.33 -8.68 -38.20
N GLY A 40 -6.17 -9.54 -37.62
CA GLY A 40 -7.05 -9.14 -36.54
C GLY A 40 -6.25 -8.96 -35.25
N GLY A 41 -6.63 -8.00 -34.43
CA GLY A 41 -5.92 -7.69 -33.20
C GLY A 41 -6.87 -7.26 -32.09
N TRP A 42 -6.60 -7.76 -30.88
CA TRP A 42 -7.24 -7.24 -29.67
C TRP A 42 -6.77 -5.80 -29.41
N SER A 43 -7.70 -4.97 -28.97
CA SER A 43 -7.46 -3.59 -28.56
C SER A 43 -8.32 -3.27 -27.35
N HIS A 44 -7.92 -2.28 -26.56
CA HIS A 44 -8.58 -1.94 -25.31
C HIS A 44 -8.59 -0.43 -25.11
N ASP A 45 -9.73 0.12 -24.68
CA ASP A 45 -9.89 1.51 -24.27
C ASP A 45 -10.63 1.59 -22.91
N SER A 46 -11.14 2.77 -22.53
CA SER A 46 -11.85 2.96 -21.27
C SER A 46 -13.20 2.23 -21.17
N ASN A 47 -13.80 1.83 -22.29
CA ASN A 47 -15.10 1.17 -22.33
C ASN A 47 -14.97 -0.37 -22.37
N GLY A 48 -13.82 -0.89 -22.79
CA GLY A 48 -13.49 -2.32 -22.68
C GLY A 48 -12.62 -2.85 -23.81
N TRP A 49 -12.53 -4.18 -23.88
CA TRP A 49 -11.83 -4.88 -24.97
C TRP A 49 -12.68 -4.91 -26.24
N TYR A 50 -12.07 -4.68 -27.39
CA TYR A 50 -12.69 -4.87 -28.70
C TYR A 50 -11.69 -5.56 -29.64
N TYR A 51 -12.19 -6.12 -30.74
CA TYR A 51 -11.33 -6.83 -31.69
C TYR A 51 -11.43 -6.21 -33.07
N MET A 52 -10.30 -5.65 -33.52
CA MET A 52 -10.16 -5.01 -34.82
C MET A 52 -9.91 -6.06 -35.89
N VAL A 53 -10.61 -5.93 -37.02
CA VAL A 53 -10.38 -6.69 -38.24
C VAL A 53 -10.20 -5.68 -39.39
N GLY A 54 -8.94 -5.37 -39.71
CA GLY A 54 -8.61 -4.30 -40.64
C GLY A 54 -8.94 -2.93 -40.06
N SER A 55 -9.82 -2.17 -40.72
CA SER A 55 -10.31 -0.87 -40.24
C SER A 55 -11.67 -0.92 -39.53
N ASN A 56 -12.22 -2.12 -39.31
CA ASN A 56 -13.50 -2.34 -38.63
C ASN A 56 -13.29 -3.15 -37.34
N PHE A 57 -14.34 -3.29 -36.52
CA PHE A 57 -14.36 -4.16 -35.34
C PHE A 57 -15.61 -5.06 -35.31
N TYR A 58 -15.57 -6.14 -34.53
CA TYR A 58 -16.76 -6.95 -34.27
C TYR A 58 -17.73 -6.21 -33.34
N ALA A 59 -19.00 -6.12 -33.73
CA ALA A 59 -20.08 -5.59 -32.90
C ALA A 59 -21.37 -6.40 -33.09
N GLY A 60 -22.13 -6.56 -32.00
CA GLY A 60 -23.44 -7.19 -31.92
C GLY A 60 -23.48 -8.67 -32.31
N GLN A 61 -22.38 -9.40 -32.14
CA GLN A 61 -22.24 -10.76 -32.67
C GLN A 61 -21.24 -11.62 -31.90
N TRP A 62 -21.43 -12.93 -32.04
CA TRP A 62 -20.44 -13.94 -31.68
C TRP A 62 -19.31 -13.98 -32.70
N ALA A 63 -18.06 -14.04 -32.23
CA ALA A 63 -16.89 -14.22 -33.08
C ALA A 63 -15.96 -15.30 -32.51
N LYS A 64 -15.39 -16.11 -33.41
CA LYS A 64 -14.40 -17.12 -33.04
C LYS A 64 -13.00 -16.58 -33.32
N ILE A 65 -12.22 -16.36 -32.27
CA ILE A 65 -10.88 -15.77 -32.32
C ILE A 65 -9.93 -16.76 -31.63
N ASP A 66 -8.86 -17.15 -32.32
CA ASP A 66 -7.81 -18.04 -31.80
C ASP A 66 -8.30 -19.33 -31.11
N GLY A 67 -9.43 -19.86 -31.57
CA GLY A 67 -10.03 -21.09 -31.07
C GLY A 67 -11.11 -20.91 -29.99
N GLY A 68 -11.17 -19.75 -29.33
CA GLY A 68 -12.22 -19.37 -28.38
C GLY A 68 -13.40 -18.64 -29.04
N TRP A 69 -14.58 -18.71 -28.43
CA TRP A 69 -15.76 -17.94 -28.82
C TRP A 69 -15.94 -16.75 -27.88
N TYR A 70 -16.19 -15.58 -28.44
CA TYR A 70 -16.41 -14.33 -27.72
C TYR A 70 -17.69 -13.69 -28.24
N TYR A 71 -18.35 -12.87 -27.42
CA TYR A 71 -19.45 -12.02 -27.88
C TYR A 71 -19.06 -10.55 -27.74
N PHE A 72 -19.34 -9.77 -28.78
CA PHE A 72 -19.17 -8.33 -28.78
C PHE A 72 -20.54 -7.66 -28.77
N ASP A 73 -20.75 -6.72 -27.85
CA ASP A 73 -21.98 -5.93 -27.75
C ASP A 73 -22.19 -5.06 -29.00
N SER A 74 -23.34 -4.40 -29.10
CA SER A 74 -23.67 -3.57 -30.26
C SER A 74 -22.72 -2.39 -30.50
N SER A 75 -21.95 -1.98 -29.49
CA SER A 75 -20.94 -0.92 -29.56
C SER A 75 -19.56 -1.45 -29.91
N GLY A 76 -19.38 -2.77 -29.92
CA GLY A 76 -18.15 -3.45 -30.31
C GLY A 76 -17.29 -3.95 -29.16
N TYR A 77 -17.78 -3.83 -27.92
CA TYR A 77 -17.03 -4.21 -26.74
C TYR A 77 -17.34 -5.65 -26.31
N MET A 78 -16.30 -6.36 -25.92
CA MET A 78 -16.34 -7.76 -25.52
C MET A 78 -17.08 -7.91 -24.19
N GLU A 79 -18.07 -8.80 -24.18
CA GLU A 79 -18.74 -9.17 -22.95
C GLU A 79 -17.94 -10.24 -22.17
N SER A 80 -17.95 -10.14 -20.84
CA SER A 80 -17.31 -11.09 -19.93
C SER A 80 -18.10 -11.21 -18.63
N ASN A 81 -17.85 -12.27 -17.87
CA ASN A 81 -18.54 -12.59 -16.60
C ASN A 81 -20.08 -12.50 -16.71
N CYS A 82 -20.66 -12.99 -17.80
CA CYS A 82 -22.08 -12.86 -18.08
C CYS A 82 -22.63 -14.04 -18.88
N TYR A 83 -23.96 -14.17 -18.90
CA TYR A 83 -24.65 -15.10 -19.78
C TYR A 83 -25.09 -14.40 -21.06
N ARG A 84 -24.77 -14.98 -22.22
CA ARG A 84 -25.24 -14.55 -23.54
C ARG A 84 -25.84 -15.74 -24.27
N ASP A 85 -27.10 -15.61 -24.68
CA ASP A 85 -27.88 -16.67 -25.35
C ASP A 85 -27.90 -18.00 -24.58
N GLY A 86 -27.77 -17.93 -23.25
CA GLY A 86 -27.69 -19.09 -22.35
C GLY A 86 -26.27 -19.66 -22.14
N TYR A 87 -25.25 -19.12 -22.80
CA TYR A 87 -23.85 -19.53 -22.65
C TYR A 87 -23.10 -18.60 -21.70
N TRP A 88 -22.24 -19.18 -20.85
CA TRP A 88 -21.40 -18.42 -19.93
C TRP A 88 -20.13 -17.90 -20.62
N LEU A 89 -19.89 -16.60 -20.52
CA LEU A 89 -18.62 -15.95 -20.89
C LEU A 89 -17.80 -15.75 -19.61
N GLY A 90 -16.62 -16.37 -19.55
CA GLY A 90 -15.71 -16.22 -18.41
C GLY A 90 -15.13 -14.82 -18.28
N GLY A 91 -14.28 -14.59 -17.27
CA GLY A 91 -13.67 -13.27 -17.02
C GLY A 91 -12.79 -12.75 -18.16
N ASN A 92 -12.26 -13.64 -18.99
CA ASN A 92 -11.52 -13.30 -20.20
C ASN A 92 -12.42 -13.19 -21.46
N GLY A 93 -13.74 -13.21 -21.30
CA GLY A 93 -14.73 -13.12 -22.37
C GLY A 93 -14.87 -14.37 -23.25
N VAL A 94 -14.15 -15.45 -22.94
CA VAL A 94 -14.25 -16.71 -23.68
C VAL A 94 -15.47 -17.49 -23.20
N LEU A 95 -16.26 -18.02 -24.14
CA LEU A 95 -17.32 -18.99 -23.87
C LEU A 95 -16.74 -20.21 -23.16
N VAL A 96 -17.34 -20.56 -22.01
CA VAL A 96 -16.99 -21.75 -21.25
C VAL A 96 -17.97 -22.87 -21.58
N ASP A 97 -17.45 -23.99 -22.08
CA ASP A 97 -18.27 -25.17 -22.39
C ASP A 97 -18.92 -25.75 -21.13
N GLY A 98 -20.15 -26.26 -21.25
CA GLY A 98 -20.84 -26.97 -20.18
C GLY A 98 -21.87 -26.15 -19.40
N TYR A 99 -21.97 -24.85 -19.68
CA TYR A 99 -22.95 -23.93 -19.10
C TYR A 99 -24.16 -23.77 -20.03
N SER A 100 -25.38 -23.76 -19.46
CA SER A 100 -26.65 -23.62 -20.19
C SER A 100 -27.70 -22.93 -19.32
N GLY A 101 -27.48 -21.65 -19.07
CA GLY A 101 -28.36 -20.80 -18.29
C GLY A 101 -29.74 -20.58 -18.93
N THR A 102 -30.80 -20.72 -18.16
CA THR A 102 -32.18 -20.48 -18.61
C THR A 102 -33.00 -19.77 -17.54
N TRP A 103 -33.87 -18.85 -17.98
CA TRP A 103 -34.88 -18.26 -17.10
C TRP A 103 -35.92 -19.30 -16.69
N LYS A 104 -36.28 -19.27 -15.41
CA LYS A 104 -37.31 -20.10 -14.78
C LYS A 104 -38.27 -19.21 -13.99
N THR A 105 -39.47 -19.72 -13.76
CA THR A 105 -40.47 -19.01 -12.96
C THR A 105 -41.38 -19.97 -12.20
N ASN A 106 -41.91 -19.51 -11.07
CA ASN A 106 -42.91 -20.19 -10.27
C ASN A 106 -43.85 -19.14 -9.62
N GLY A 107 -44.74 -19.57 -8.73
CA GLY A 107 -45.68 -18.67 -8.04
C GLY A 107 -45.05 -17.64 -7.09
N LYS A 108 -43.73 -17.69 -6.86
CA LYS A 108 -42.98 -16.74 -6.02
C LYS A 108 -42.17 -15.73 -6.84
N GLY A 109 -41.74 -16.08 -8.05
CA GLY A 109 -40.97 -15.15 -8.88
C GLY A 109 -40.18 -15.84 -9.98
N TRP A 110 -39.37 -15.04 -10.67
CA TRP A 110 -38.42 -15.49 -11.69
C TRP A 110 -37.04 -15.76 -11.07
N TRP A 111 -36.30 -16.73 -11.61
CA TRP A 111 -34.88 -16.91 -11.33
C TRP A 111 -34.13 -17.34 -12.60
N PHE A 112 -32.82 -17.19 -12.60
CA PHE A 112 -31.96 -17.72 -13.67
C PHE A 112 -31.27 -18.99 -13.18
N GLU A 113 -31.31 -20.06 -13.97
CA GLU A 113 -30.79 -21.37 -13.56
C GLU A 113 -29.84 -21.95 -14.59
N ASP A 114 -28.67 -22.41 -14.14
CA ASP A 114 -27.74 -23.20 -14.91
C ASP A 114 -27.38 -24.48 -14.18
N GLY A 115 -27.77 -25.64 -14.74
CA GLY A 115 -27.34 -26.94 -14.21
C GLY A 115 -27.71 -27.22 -12.74
N GLY A 116 -28.72 -26.53 -12.19
CA GLY A 116 -29.12 -26.62 -10.78
C GLY A 116 -28.51 -25.55 -9.87
N TRP A 117 -27.61 -24.72 -10.39
CA TRP A 117 -27.15 -23.49 -9.76
C TRP A 117 -28.05 -22.31 -10.16
N PHE A 118 -28.23 -21.35 -9.25
CA PHE A 118 -28.93 -20.10 -9.48
C PHE A 118 -28.25 -18.97 -8.70
N PRO A 119 -28.28 -17.72 -9.19
CA PRO A 119 -27.70 -16.59 -8.48
C PRO A 119 -28.52 -16.24 -7.23
N SER A 120 -27.85 -15.92 -6.12
CA SER A 120 -28.49 -15.55 -4.85
C SER A 120 -27.72 -14.44 -4.14
N GLY A 121 -28.39 -13.34 -3.82
CA GLY A 121 -27.83 -12.16 -3.17
C GLY A 121 -26.80 -11.42 -4.03
N GLN A 122 -27.01 -11.37 -5.35
CA GLN A 122 -26.03 -10.81 -6.28
C GLN A 122 -26.64 -10.28 -7.58
N TRP A 123 -25.92 -9.37 -8.21
CA TRP A 123 -26.14 -8.93 -9.58
C TRP A 123 -25.64 -9.98 -10.59
N LEU A 124 -26.35 -10.15 -11.69
CA LEU A 124 -25.93 -10.99 -12.81
C LEU A 124 -26.30 -10.32 -14.14
N LYS A 125 -25.33 -10.23 -15.05
CA LYS A 125 -25.55 -9.74 -16.42
C LYS A 125 -26.03 -10.89 -17.31
N ILE A 126 -27.20 -10.72 -17.92
CA ILE A 126 -27.83 -11.72 -18.80
C ILE A 126 -28.31 -11.02 -20.06
N ASN A 127 -27.84 -11.46 -21.22
CA ASN A 127 -28.19 -10.92 -22.52
C ASN A 127 -28.00 -9.40 -22.68
N GLY A 128 -27.05 -8.81 -21.93
CA GLY A 128 -26.69 -7.40 -22.02
C GLY A 128 -27.24 -6.56 -20.87
N ASP A 129 -28.30 -7.04 -20.21
CA ASP A 129 -28.96 -6.34 -19.12
C ASP A 129 -28.49 -6.88 -17.76
N TYR A 130 -28.52 -6.03 -16.74
CA TYR A 130 -28.21 -6.40 -15.36
C TYR A 130 -29.49 -6.69 -14.58
N TYR A 131 -29.46 -7.77 -13.81
CA TYR A 131 -30.55 -8.21 -12.93
C TYR A 131 -30.01 -8.45 -11.53
N TYR A 132 -30.78 -8.17 -10.50
CA TYR A 132 -30.44 -8.55 -9.13
C TYR A 132 -31.30 -9.70 -8.64
N PHE A 133 -30.67 -10.67 -7.99
CA PHE A 133 -31.34 -11.81 -7.38
C PHE A 133 -31.16 -11.75 -5.88
N ASN A 134 -32.27 -11.81 -5.14
CA ASN A 134 -32.26 -11.74 -3.69
C ASN A 134 -31.58 -12.98 -3.05
N SER A 135 -31.46 -13.00 -1.72
CA SER A 135 -30.81 -14.11 -0.99
C SER A 135 -31.47 -15.49 -1.19
N SER A 136 -32.73 -15.54 -1.63
CA SER A 136 -33.44 -16.77 -1.98
C SER A 136 -33.37 -17.12 -3.48
N GLY A 137 -32.66 -16.31 -4.27
CA GLY A 137 -32.42 -16.49 -5.69
C GLY A 137 -33.53 -15.99 -6.62
N TYR A 138 -34.51 -15.23 -6.10
CA TYR A 138 -35.56 -14.64 -6.93
C TYR A 138 -35.14 -13.27 -7.44
N MET A 139 -35.42 -13.02 -8.72
CA MET A 139 -35.17 -11.76 -9.41
C MET A 139 -36.05 -10.65 -8.83
N GLU A 140 -35.42 -9.53 -8.47
CA GLU A 140 -36.12 -8.32 -8.03
C GLU A 140 -36.65 -7.50 -9.22
N TYR A 141 -37.76 -6.78 -9.04
CA TYR A 141 -38.35 -5.89 -10.04
C TYR A 141 -39.15 -4.75 -9.39
N ASN A 142 -39.37 -3.66 -10.14
CA ASN A 142 -40.03 -2.44 -9.66
C ASN A 142 -39.46 -1.92 -8.32
N CYS A 143 -38.14 -1.93 -8.19
CA CYS A 143 -37.45 -1.54 -6.97
C CYS A 143 -36.11 -0.89 -7.26
N TYR A 144 -35.60 -0.12 -6.31
CA TYR A 144 -34.20 0.29 -6.29
C TYR A 144 -33.36 -0.76 -5.58
N ARG A 145 -32.20 -1.05 -6.16
CA ARG A 145 -31.15 -1.88 -5.56
C ARG A 145 -29.81 -1.19 -5.77
N ASP A 146 -29.08 -0.93 -4.70
CA ASP A 146 -27.77 -0.26 -4.72
C ASP A 146 -27.81 1.10 -5.48
N GLY A 147 -28.95 1.79 -5.42
CA GLY A 147 -29.20 3.04 -6.15
C GLY A 147 -29.51 2.90 -7.64
N TYR A 148 -29.74 1.69 -8.14
CA TYR A 148 -30.12 1.40 -9.52
C TYR A 148 -31.57 0.93 -9.62
N TRP A 149 -32.35 1.50 -10.53
CA TRP A 149 -33.76 1.12 -10.70
C TRP A 149 -33.90 -0.15 -11.54
N LEU A 150 -34.55 -1.17 -10.97
CA LEU A 150 -34.99 -2.37 -11.66
C LEU A 150 -36.42 -2.17 -12.16
N GLY A 151 -36.60 -2.17 -13.48
CA GLY A 151 -37.92 -2.00 -14.10
C GLY A 151 -38.86 -3.19 -13.87
N GLY A 152 -40.05 -3.14 -14.47
CA GLY A 152 -41.06 -4.20 -14.32
C GLY A 152 -40.67 -5.57 -14.87
N ASN A 153 -39.62 -5.64 -15.70
CA ASN A 153 -39.01 -6.87 -16.20
C ASN A 153 -37.76 -7.28 -15.39
N GLY A 154 -37.43 -6.56 -14.32
CA GLY A 154 -36.27 -6.79 -13.45
C GLY A 154 -34.91 -6.39 -14.04
N ALA A 155 -34.87 -5.90 -15.29
CA ALA A 155 -33.66 -5.35 -15.86
C ALA A 155 -33.40 -3.96 -15.27
N TRP A 156 -32.13 -3.66 -14.99
CA TRP A 156 -31.71 -2.31 -14.64
C TRP A 156 -32.00 -1.36 -15.82
N ASP A 157 -32.67 -0.24 -15.53
CA ASP A 157 -32.83 0.88 -16.46
C ASP A 157 -31.66 1.86 -16.31
N PRO A 158 -30.75 1.98 -17.30
CA PRO A 158 -29.57 2.83 -17.19
C PRO A 158 -29.87 4.33 -17.07
N ASN A 159 -31.11 4.77 -17.32
CA ASN A 159 -31.51 6.17 -17.13
C ASN A 159 -31.77 6.54 -15.67
N TYR A 160 -31.94 5.54 -14.80
CA TYR A 160 -32.28 5.70 -13.39
C TYR A 160 -31.19 5.03 -12.54
N CYS A 161 -30.15 5.82 -12.29
CA CYS A 161 -28.95 5.41 -11.56
C CYS A 161 -28.48 6.54 -10.64
N GLY A 162 -28.06 6.18 -9.43
CA GLY A 162 -27.69 7.14 -8.38
C GLY A 162 -28.84 7.52 -7.45
N GLY A 163 -29.91 6.72 -7.45
CA GLY A 163 -30.98 6.80 -6.46
C GLY A 163 -30.39 6.77 -5.05
N SER A 164 -30.70 7.77 -4.25
CA SER A 164 -30.12 7.91 -2.91
C SER A 164 -31.11 8.53 -1.95
N TRP A 165 -30.99 8.13 -0.70
CA TRP A 165 -31.72 8.77 0.39
C TRP A 165 -31.25 10.20 0.60
N LYS A 166 -32.20 11.13 0.73
CA LYS A 166 -32.02 12.55 0.99
C LYS A 166 -32.84 12.95 2.21
N THR A 167 -32.46 14.07 2.83
CA THR A 167 -33.14 14.63 3.99
C THR A 167 -32.83 16.12 4.12
N ASN A 168 -33.76 16.86 4.71
CA ASN A 168 -33.65 18.30 4.96
C ASN A 168 -34.07 18.66 6.40
N GLY A 169 -34.13 17.68 7.29
CA GLY A 169 -34.57 17.85 8.68
C GLY A 169 -36.09 17.84 8.89
N VAL A 170 -36.91 17.93 7.83
CA VAL A 170 -38.37 17.72 7.91
C VAL A 170 -38.71 16.23 7.79
N GLY A 171 -37.97 15.50 6.97
CA GLY A 171 -38.14 14.07 6.76
C GLY A 171 -37.15 13.56 5.72
N TRP A 172 -37.15 12.25 5.52
CA TRP A 172 -36.33 11.58 4.50
C TRP A 172 -37.12 11.42 3.21
N TRP A 173 -36.51 11.60 2.05
CA TRP A 173 -37.08 11.19 0.77
C TRP A 173 -36.04 10.39 -0.02
N PHE A 174 -36.49 9.61 -1.00
CA PHE A 174 -35.58 8.97 -1.94
C PHE A 174 -35.52 9.83 -3.20
N GLU A 175 -34.34 10.10 -3.73
CA GLU A 175 -34.19 10.95 -4.91
C GLU A 175 -33.30 10.29 -5.96
N ASP A 176 -33.73 10.35 -7.21
CA ASP A 176 -32.95 9.97 -8.38
C ASP A 176 -33.04 11.09 -9.41
N ASN A 177 -31.92 11.75 -9.70
CA ASN A 177 -31.82 12.80 -10.72
C ASN A 177 -32.90 13.91 -10.63
N GLY A 178 -33.21 14.35 -9.40
CA GLY A 178 -34.20 15.39 -9.12
C GLY A 178 -35.66 14.90 -9.12
N TRP A 179 -35.91 13.63 -9.43
CA TRP A 179 -37.18 12.96 -9.19
C TRP A 179 -37.21 12.37 -7.77
N PHE A 180 -38.35 12.45 -7.10
CA PHE A 180 -38.59 11.82 -5.80
C PHE A 180 -40.02 11.24 -5.74
N PRO A 181 -40.24 10.15 -4.98
CA PRO A 181 -41.55 9.55 -4.81
C PRO A 181 -42.40 10.42 -3.89
N ALA A 182 -43.63 10.71 -4.31
CA ALA A 182 -44.63 11.39 -3.49
C ALA A 182 -45.98 10.68 -3.64
N ASN A 183 -46.64 10.44 -2.50
CA ASN A 183 -47.88 9.67 -2.38
C ASN A 183 -47.79 8.28 -3.02
N MET A 184 -46.67 7.58 -2.84
CA MET A 184 -46.42 6.27 -3.44
C MET A 184 -45.47 5.42 -2.59
N GLY A 185 -45.50 4.10 -2.82
CA GLY A 185 -44.60 3.15 -2.20
C GLY A 185 -43.48 2.73 -3.13
N LEU A 186 -42.27 2.57 -2.60
CA LEU A 186 -41.13 2.00 -3.31
C LEU A 186 -40.51 0.87 -2.50
N TRP A 187 -40.06 -0.15 -3.22
CA TRP A 187 -39.11 -1.11 -2.69
C TRP A 187 -37.70 -0.58 -2.93
N ILE A 188 -36.91 -0.46 -1.87
CA ILE A 188 -35.54 0.06 -1.89
C ILE A 188 -34.69 -0.91 -1.07
N ASP A 189 -33.67 -1.47 -1.69
CA ASP A 189 -32.72 -2.39 -1.09
C ASP A 189 -33.36 -3.61 -0.38
N GLY A 190 -34.52 -4.05 -0.87
CA GLY A 190 -35.22 -5.24 -0.39
C GLY A 190 -36.25 -4.94 0.70
N ASP A 191 -36.43 -3.67 1.04
CA ASP A 191 -37.42 -3.21 2.02
C ASP A 191 -38.44 -2.26 1.38
N TYR A 192 -39.64 -2.19 1.97
CA TYR A 192 -40.71 -1.32 1.47
C TYR A 192 -40.81 0.01 2.23
N TYR A 193 -41.01 1.10 1.49
CA TYR A 193 -41.12 2.46 2.01
C TYR A 193 -42.31 3.17 1.36
N TRP A 194 -43.14 3.83 2.17
CA TRP A 194 -44.22 4.70 1.69
C TRP A 194 -43.84 6.17 1.84
N PHE A 195 -44.05 6.97 0.80
CA PHE A 195 -43.77 8.39 0.80
C PHE A 195 -45.08 9.17 0.77
N ASN A 196 -45.24 10.14 1.69
CA ASN A 196 -46.44 10.97 1.81
C ASN A 196 -46.55 11.99 0.66
N GLU A 197 -47.58 12.83 0.69
CA GLU A 197 -47.86 13.84 -0.35
C GLU A 197 -46.70 14.83 -0.58
N ALA A 198 -45.91 15.11 0.45
CA ALA A 198 -44.73 15.99 0.37
C ALA A 198 -43.45 15.23 -0.07
N GLY A 199 -43.55 13.94 -0.33
CA GLY A 199 -42.45 13.07 -0.73
C GLY A 199 -41.60 12.54 0.42
N TYR A 200 -41.99 12.79 1.67
CA TYR A 200 -41.25 12.28 2.82
C TYR A 200 -41.70 10.86 3.19
N TRP A 201 -40.75 10.02 3.56
CA TRP A 201 -40.95 8.69 4.08
C TRP A 201 -41.83 8.73 5.33
N ASP A 202 -42.98 8.08 5.23
CA ASP A 202 -43.93 7.87 6.29
C ASP A 202 -43.71 6.49 6.90
N VAL A 203 -43.08 6.47 8.08
CA VAL A 203 -42.69 5.24 8.78
C VAL A 203 -43.92 4.44 9.22
N GLU A 204 -44.96 5.11 9.72
CA GLU A 204 -46.17 4.46 10.23
C GLU A 204 -46.92 3.79 9.08
N GLU A 205 -47.12 4.50 7.98
CA GLU A 205 -47.80 3.96 6.80
C GLU A 205 -46.97 2.87 6.11
N SER A 206 -45.64 2.99 6.10
CA SER A 206 -44.74 1.92 5.62
C SER A 206 -44.95 0.63 6.41
N ASN A 207 -44.95 0.70 7.74
CA ASN A 207 -45.13 -0.45 8.62
C ASN A 207 -46.56 -1.02 8.52
N ARG A 208 -47.57 -0.15 8.44
CA ARG A 208 -48.97 -0.56 8.24
C ARG A 208 -49.12 -1.37 6.95
N ARG A 209 -48.54 -0.89 5.84
CA ARG A 209 -48.60 -1.58 4.54
C ARG A 209 -47.80 -2.88 4.48
N LYS A 210 -46.67 -2.96 5.19
CA LYS A 210 -45.94 -4.22 5.37
C LYS A 210 -46.77 -5.25 6.15
N SER A 211 -47.45 -4.81 7.21
CA SER A 211 -48.22 -5.70 8.09
C SER A 211 -49.56 -6.18 7.50
N ASP A 212 -50.24 -5.36 6.72
CA ASP A 212 -51.51 -5.74 6.06
C ASP A 212 -51.30 -6.38 4.66
N GLY A 213 -50.05 -6.41 4.18
CA GLY A 213 -49.65 -6.99 2.89
C GLY A 213 -49.90 -6.09 1.67
N SER A 214 -50.34 -4.84 1.86
CA SER A 214 -50.56 -3.87 0.78
C SER A 214 -49.26 -3.25 0.23
N SER A 215 -48.09 -3.56 0.81
CA SER A 215 -46.78 -3.22 0.26
C SER A 215 -46.46 -3.89 -1.09
N GLY A 216 -47.26 -4.89 -1.49
CA GLY A 216 -46.96 -5.71 -2.65
C GLY A 216 -45.70 -6.56 -2.44
N SER A 217 -45.03 -6.92 -3.52
CA SER A 217 -43.76 -7.64 -3.49
C SER A 217 -42.86 -7.11 -4.60
N ASN A 218 -41.55 -7.03 -4.32
CA ASN A 218 -40.52 -6.85 -5.35
C ASN A 218 -40.04 -8.19 -5.93
N THR A 219 -40.61 -9.32 -5.49
CA THR A 219 -40.36 -10.68 -5.99
C THR A 219 -41.70 -11.45 -6.07
N GLY A 220 -42.34 -11.50 -7.24
CA GLY A 220 -43.72 -11.99 -7.40
C GLY A 220 -44.34 -11.69 -8.78
N MET A 221 -45.34 -12.47 -9.21
CA MET A 221 -46.04 -12.24 -10.49
C MET A 221 -47.00 -11.04 -10.40
N GLY A 222 -46.67 -9.92 -11.03
CA GLY A 222 -47.69 -8.96 -11.46
C GLY A 222 -48.52 -9.59 -12.58
N THR A 223 -49.80 -9.88 -12.34
CA THR A 223 -50.73 -10.25 -13.42
C THR A 223 -50.79 -9.09 -14.40
N GLY A 224 -50.40 -9.34 -15.65
CA GLY A 224 -50.34 -8.30 -16.66
C GLY A 224 -51.69 -7.64 -16.89
N GLU A 225 -51.71 -6.32 -16.84
CA GLU A 225 -52.59 -5.47 -17.63
C GLU A 225 -51.78 -4.28 -18.13
N ASN A 226 -51.76 -4.09 -19.44
CA ASN A 226 -51.39 -2.84 -20.09
C ASN A 226 -52.28 -1.72 -19.54
N GLY A 227 -51.70 -0.66 -19.02
CA GLY A 227 -52.46 0.50 -18.58
C GLY A 227 -51.57 1.70 -18.33
N THR A 228 -51.40 2.54 -19.36
CA THR A 228 -51.14 3.96 -19.18
C THR A 228 -52.17 4.54 -18.20
N ASP A 229 -51.76 5.12 -17.09
CA ASP A 229 -52.51 6.27 -16.57
C ASP A 229 -51.67 7.21 -15.70
N ASN A 230 -51.61 8.45 -16.17
CA ASN A 230 -51.35 9.64 -15.38
C ASN A 230 -52.60 9.93 -14.55
N GLY A 231 -52.46 10.27 -13.27
CA GLY A 231 -53.40 11.18 -12.63
C GLY A 231 -53.83 10.82 -11.21
N ASN A 232 -53.44 11.69 -10.29
CA ASN A 232 -54.33 12.51 -9.45
C ASN A 232 -55.46 11.79 -8.69
N GLY A 233 -55.42 11.85 -7.35
CA GLY A 233 -56.55 11.43 -6.53
C GLY A 233 -56.31 11.52 -5.03
N THR A 234 -56.63 12.70 -4.48
CA THR A 234 -56.97 12.96 -3.08
C THR A 234 -57.96 11.92 -2.52
N ASP A 235 -57.76 11.44 -1.29
CA ASP A 235 -58.91 11.24 -0.40
C ASP A 235 -58.57 11.30 1.10
N ASN A 236 -59.43 12.04 1.81
CA ASN A 236 -59.47 12.22 3.26
C ASN A 236 -60.17 11.01 3.89
N GLY A 237 -59.67 10.49 5.02
CA GLY A 237 -60.28 9.35 5.69
C GLY A 237 -59.97 9.26 7.18
N ASN A 238 -60.72 10.03 7.97
CA ASN A 238 -60.79 10.02 9.43
C ASN A 238 -61.12 8.62 9.99
N GLY A 239 -60.46 8.19 11.07
CA GLY A 239 -60.74 6.89 11.69
C GLY A 239 -60.02 6.65 13.02
N THR A 240 -60.58 7.19 14.10
CA THR A 240 -60.32 6.80 15.49
C THR A 240 -60.61 5.32 15.73
N ASP A 241 -59.74 4.59 16.43
CA ASP A 241 -60.21 3.82 17.59
C ASP A 241 -59.11 3.36 18.57
N ASN A 242 -59.53 3.34 19.83
CA ASN A 242 -58.79 2.96 21.04
C ASN A 242 -58.59 1.44 21.14
N GLY A 243 -57.46 1.03 21.73
CA GLY A 243 -57.24 -0.35 22.16
C GLY A 243 -56.07 -0.50 23.13
N ASN A 244 -56.32 -0.21 24.40
CA ASN A 244 -55.46 -0.61 25.52
C ASN A 244 -55.15 -2.12 25.46
N ASN A 245 -53.87 -2.49 25.49
CA ASN A 245 -53.46 -3.68 26.21
C ASN A 245 -52.12 -3.45 26.92
N THR A 246 -52.18 -3.59 28.24
CA THR A 246 -51.06 -3.61 29.16
C THR A 246 -50.33 -4.94 29.04
N ASP A 247 -49.03 -4.92 28.78
CA ASP A 247 -48.12 -5.91 29.38
C ASP A 247 -46.74 -5.29 29.59
N LYS A 248 -46.22 -5.53 30.79
CA LYS A 248 -44.88 -5.17 31.22
C LYS A 248 -43.91 -6.17 30.59
N ASP A 249 -43.03 -5.68 29.73
CA ASP A 249 -41.68 -6.21 29.63
C ASP A 249 -40.70 -5.03 29.59
N SER A 250 -39.87 -4.98 30.62
CA SER A 250 -38.76 -4.06 30.77
C SER A 250 -37.64 -4.45 29.81
N GLY A 251 -37.57 -3.74 28.68
CA GLY A 251 -36.41 -3.68 27.80
C GLY A 251 -36.25 -2.22 27.38
N GLY A 252 -35.09 -1.63 27.67
CA GLY A 252 -34.78 -0.26 27.27
C GLY A 252 -35.06 -0.07 25.77
N THR A 253 -35.76 1.00 25.43
CA THR A 253 -35.99 1.40 24.04
C THR A 253 -34.65 1.63 23.35
N ALA A 254 -34.36 0.81 22.33
CA ALA A 254 -33.27 1.07 21.39
C ALA A 254 -33.43 2.49 20.78
N PRO A 255 -32.32 3.17 20.43
CA PRO A 255 -32.38 4.46 19.74
C PRO A 255 -33.21 4.30 18.47
N THR A 256 -34.10 5.25 18.22
CA THR A 256 -35.14 5.07 17.20
C THR A 256 -34.64 5.27 15.77
N LYS A 257 -33.42 5.78 15.54
CA LYS A 257 -32.86 6.07 14.20
C LYS A 257 -31.33 6.08 14.20
N LEU A 258 -30.71 5.22 13.39
CA LEU A 258 -29.27 5.23 13.07
C LEU A 258 -29.07 5.62 11.59
N ASN A 259 -27.99 6.34 11.29
CA ASN A 259 -27.48 6.64 9.95
C ASN A 259 -26.94 5.38 9.27
N ALA A 260 -26.69 5.45 7.94
CA ALA A 260 -26.07 4.37 7.17
C ALA A 260 -24.63 4.02 7.64
N ASP A 261 -24.00 4.87 8.44
CA ASP A 261 -22.70 4.66 9.10
C ASP A 261 -22.81 4.29 10.59
N GLY A 262 -24.03 4.08 11.10
CA GLY A 262 -24.28 3.65 12.48
C GLY A 262 -24.48 4.74 13.54
N ARG A 263 -24.56 6.03 13.17
CA ARG A 263 -24.71 7.16 14.13
C ARG A 263 -26.16 7.62 14.38
N SER A 264 -26.50 8.08 15.59
CA SER A 264 -27.86 8.57 15.93
C SER A 264 -28.27 9.87 15.22
N TYR A 265 -29.54 9.99 14.81
CA TYR A 265 -30.08 11.11 14.01
C TYR A 265 -30.58 12.32 14.82
N ASP A 266 -30.80 12.19 16.12
CA ASP A 266 -31.60 13.14 16.92
C ASP A 266 -30.79 13.90 17.99
N GLY A 267 -29.46 13.73 18.01
CA GLY A 267 -28.62 14.26 19.10
C GLY A 267 -28.88 13.58 20.44
N VAL A 268 -29.66 12.49 20.47
CA VAL A 268 -29.76 11.58 21.61
C VAL A 268 -28.69 10.53 21.39
N THR A 269 -27.60 10.64 22.15
CA THR A 269 -26.66 9.54 22.26
C THR A 269 -27.37 8.38 22.94
N THR A 270 -27.12 7.15 22.47
CA THR A 270 -27.51 5.97 23.23
C THR A 270 -26.98 6.14 24.64
N ASP A 271 -27.88 6.12 25.63
CA ASP A 271 -27.48 6.13 27.03
C ASP A 271 -26.49 5.00 27.24
N ALA A 272 -25.19 5.33 27.30
CA ALA A 272 -24.14 4.34 27.35
C ALA A 272 -24.22 3.55 28.65
N THR A 273 -24.86 4.10 29.69
CA THR A 273 -24.97 3.49 31.01
C THR A 273 -25.92 2.30 31.08
N GLN A 274 -26.75 2.08 30.05
CA GLN A 274 -27.69 0.95 30.01
C GLN A 274 -27.05 -0.37 29.55
N TYR A 275 -25.83 -0.32 29.02
CA TYR A 275 -25.12 -1.48 28.46
C TYR A 275 -24.05 -2.02 29.42
N SER A 276 -23.61 -3.24 29.14
CA SER A 276 -22.53 -3.91 29.85
C SER A 276 -21.17 -3.63 29.20
N TYR A 277 -20.11 -3.54 30.02
CA TYR A 277 -18.75 -3.35 29.53
C TYR A 277 -17.75 -4.17 30.30
N GLU A 278 -16.84 -4.81 29.57
CA GLU A 278 -15.62 -5.42 30.08
C GLU A 278 -14.47 -4.99 29.17
N VAL A 279 -13.47 -4.30 29.74
CA VAL A 279 -12.31 -3.79 29.00
C VAL A 279 -11.15 -4.75 29.20
N ILE A 280 -10.68 -5.38 28.12
CA ILE A 280 -9.68 -6.43 28.17
C ILE A 280 -8.44 -5.99 27.39
N PRO A 281 -7.28 -5.78 28.02
CA PRO A 281 -6.03 -5.56 27.30
C PRO A 281 -5.71 -6.78 26.43
N MET A 282 -5.55 -6.59 25.12
CA MET A 282 -5.32 -7.71 24.21
C MET A 282 -3.93 -8.32 24.41
N MET A 283 -2.94 -7.49 24.73
CA MET A 283 -1.57 -7.92 25.02
C MET A 283 -1.06 -7.32 26.32
N ALA A 284 -1.48 -7.84 27.46
CA ALA A 284 -0.90 -7.43 28.74
C ALA A 284 0.62 -7.75 28.80
N PRO A 285 1.47 -6.86 29.35
CA PRO A 285 1.12 -5.64 30.09
C PRO A 285 1.03 -4.37 29.21
N PHE A 286 1.01 -4.48 27.89
CA PHE A 286 0.99 -3.30 27.01
C PHE A 286 -0.36 -2.59 26.99
N ASN A 287 -0.30 -1.26 26.94
CA ASN A 287 -1.45 -0.35 27.05
C ASN A 287 -1.97 0.17 25.70
N THR A 288 -1.78 -0.57 24.62
CA THR A 288 -2.03 -0.05 23.26
C THR A 288 -3.35 -0.55 22.65
N TYR A 289 -3.63 -1.86 22.72
CA TYR A 289 -4.82 -2.47 22.12
C TYR A 289 -5.68 -3.21 23.15
N PHE A 290 -6.99 -3.06 23.00
CA PHE A 290 -7.99 -3.57 23.91
C PHE A 290 -9.13 -4.23 23.14
N TYR A 291 -9.74 -5.25 23.73
CA TYR A 291 -11.04 -5.77 23.33
C TYR A 291 -12.06 -5.29 24.35
N ILE A 292 -12.96 -4.39 23.93
CA ILE A 292 -14.08 -3.96 24.76
C ILE A 292 -15.25 -4.87 24.44
N LYS A 293 -15.54 -5.79 25.36
CA LYS A 293 -16.69 -6.66 25.27
C LYS A 293 -17.92 -5.92 25.80
N THR A 294 -18.93 -5.78 24.96
CA THR A 294 -20.12 -4.98 25.25
C THR A 294 -21.30 -5.39 24.37
N ASP A 295 -22.50 -5.28 24.90
CA ASP A 295 -23.75 -5.35 24.16
C ASP A 295 -24.19 -3.99 23.56
N ASN A 296 -23.43 -2.91 23.78
CA ASN A 296 -23.68 -1.62 23.15
C ASN A 296 -23.45 -1.71 21.63
N PRO A 297 -24.48 -1.51 20.78
CA PRO A 297 -24.35 -1.60 19.32
C PRO A 297 -23.71 -0.37 18.67
N ASP A 298 -23.53 0.73 19.41
CA ASP A 298 -22.95 1.98 18.92
C ASP A 298 -21.57 2.21 19.56
N PRO A 299 -20.47 2.12 18.79
CA PRO A 299 -19.12 2.32 19.31
C PRO A 299 -18.72 3.80 19.47
N ASP A 300 -19.41 4.75 18.82
CA ASP A 300 -19.13 6.19 19.00
C ASP A 300 -19.73 6.71 20.32
N SER A 301 -20.78 6.06 20.82
CA SER A 301 -21.53 6.53 22.00
C SER A 301 -20.76 6.45 23.33
N PHE A 302 -19.60 5.80 23.37
CA PHE A 302 -18.83 5.60 24.60
C PHE A 302 -17.31 5.59 24.40
N ARG A 303 -16.59 5.91 25.47
CA ARG A 303 -15.14 5.67 25.61
C ARG A 303 -14.80 5.43 27.08
N PHE A 304 -13.59 4.97 27.38
CA PHE A 304 -13.10 4.83 28.75
C PHE A 304 -11.96 5.78 29.00
N TYR A 305 -12.08 6.64 30.01
CA TYR A 305 -11.08 7.65 30.34
C TYR A 305 -10.31 7.28 31.61
N ASP A 306 -9.00 7.45 31.57
CA ASP A 306 -8.09 7.21 32.69
C ASP A 306 -7.70 8.54 33.34
N HIS A 307 -8.40 8.89 34.42
CA HIS A 307 -8.15 10.13 35.17
C HIS A 307 -6.87 10.09 36.01
N SER A 308 -6.34 8.89 36.26
CA SER A 308 -5.26 8.67 37.22
C SER A 308 -3.92 8.32 36.58
N THR A 309 -3.87 8.22 35.26
CA THR A 309 -2.68 7.77 34.57
C THR A 309 -1.45 8.61 34.90
N LYS A 310 -0.31 7.93 35.04
CA LYS A 310 1.00 8.58 35.10
C LYS A 310 1.48 9.10 33.74
N TYR A 311 0.89 8.65 32.63
CA TYR A 311 1.33 9.03 31.29
C TYR A 311 0.76 10.38 30.87
N GLN A 312 1.60 11.23 30.28
CA GLN A 312 1.21 12.55 29.81
C GLN A 312 1.18 12.58 28.29
N GLY A 313 0.06 13.06 27.74
CA GLY A 313 -0.08 13.30 26.31
C GLY A 313 0.63 14.57 25.86
N ASN A 314 1.33 14.50 24.73
CA ASN A 314 1.76 15.70 24.01
C ASN A 314 0.60 16.25 23.16
N TYR A 315 0.64 17.54 22.83
CA TYR A 315 -0.30 18.17 21.89
C TYR A 315 -1.80 18.02 22.22
N GLY A 316 -2.15 17.89 23.51
CA GLY A 316 -3.53 17.76 23.95
C GLY A 316 -4.12 16.36 23.78
N ALA A 317 -3.29 15.33 23.58
CA ALA A 317 -3.75 13.95 23.59
C ALA A 317 -4.26 13.55 24.99
N GLU A 318 -5.39 12.85 25.01
CA GLU A 318 -6.10 12.46 26.23
C GLU A 318 -5.97 10.93 26.48
N PRO A 319 -5.96 10.49 27.73
CA PRO A 319 -5.79 9.08 28.10
C PRO A 319 -7.11 8.31 28.05
N TYR A 320 -7.68 8.14 26.86
CA TYR A 320 -8.89 7.34 26.67
C TYR A 320 -8.70 6.12 25.76
N ILE A 321 -9.44 5.06 26.07
CA ILE A 321 -9.64 3.89 25.22
C ILE A 321 -10.93 4.09 24.44
N SER A 322 -10.84 4.06 23.11
CA SER A 322 -11.98 4.14 22.20
C SER A 322 -11.85 3.09 21.10
N TYR A 323 -12.94 2.76 20.43
CA TYR A 323 -12.88 1.81 19.32
C TYR A 323 -11.98 2.31 18.18
N TYR A 324 -11.37 1.36 17.46
CA TYR A 324 -10.41 1.68 16.42
C TYR A 324 -11.05 1.56 15.03
N LYS A 325 -11.14 2.69 14.31
CA LYS A 325 -11.71 2.79 12.94
C LYS A 325 -10.74 2.26 11.88
N MET A 326 -10.33 1.01 12.00
CA MET A 326 -9.41 0.35 11.07
C MET A 326 -9.81 -1.10 10.81
N TYR A 327 -9.81 -1.49 9.54
CA TYR A 327 -10.04 -2.87 9.14
C TYR A 327 -8.74 -3.66 9.13
N PHE A 328 -8.80 -4.87 9.68
CA PHE A 328 -7.71 -5.83 9.66
C PHE A 328 -8.14 -7.09 8.89
N ALA A 329 -7.29 -7.55 7.98
CA ALA A 329 -7.59 -8.68 7.09
C ALA A 329 -7.71 -10.02 7.82
N ASP A 330 -7.06 -10.15 8.97
CA ASP A 330 -7.04 -11.32 9.84
C ASP A 330 -8.11 -11.25 10.96
N VAL A 331 -9.05 -10.31 10.89
CA VAL A 331 -10.17 -10.19 11.85
C VAL A 331 -11.49 -10.62 11.19
N LYS A 332 -12.35 -11.31 11.95
CA LYS A 332 -13.73 -11.59 11.55
C LYS A 332 -14.68 -10.60 12.23
N TYR A 333 -15.32 -9.77 11.41
CA TYR A 333 -16.30 -8.78 11.84
C TYR A 333 -17.73 -9.35 11.76
N GLU A 334 -18.55 -9.06 12.78
CA GLU A 334 -20.01 -9.29 12.74
C GLU A 334 -20.73 -8.20 11.95
N ASN A 335 -20.19 -6.98 12.01
CA ASN A 335 -20.67 -5.84 11.24
C ASN A 335 -19.46 -4.98 10.85
N GLU A 336 -19.17 -4.94 9.55
CA GLU A 336 -18.04 -4.16 9.03
C GLU A 336 -18.28 -2.66 9.22
N THR A 337 -19.48 -2.15 8.92
CA THR A 337 -19.82 -0.72 9.05
C THR A 337 -19.54 -0.14 10.43
N THR A 338 -19.82 -0.89 11.50
CA THR A 338 -19.56 -0.44 12.89
C THR A 338 -18.27 -1.00 13.46
N TYR A 339 -17.44 -1.69 12.67
CA TYR A 339 -16.22 -2.38 13.12
C TYR A 339 -16.47 -3.38 14.27
N ARG A 340 -17.71 -3.88 14.39
CA ARG A 340 -18.12 -4.78 15.46
C ARG A 340 -17.52 -6.15 15.22
N VAL A 341 -16.74 -6.62 16.18
CA VAL A 341 -16.30 -8.02 16.27
C VAL A 341 -17.27 -8.78 17.19
N LYS A 342 -17.12 -10.09 17.27
CA LYS A 342 -18.03 -10.88 18.10
C LYS A 342 -18.06 -10.40 19.55
N GLY A 343 -19.24 -9.94 19.96
CA GLY A 343 -19.50 -9.48 21.33
C GLY A 343 -18.82 -8.16 21.74
N GLY A 344 -18.30 -7.36 20.81
CA GLY A 344 -17.65 -6.09 21.18
C GLY A 344 -16.87 -5.40 20.07
N TYR A 345 -15.83 -4.67 20.46
CA TYR A 345 -15.00 -3.86 19.56
C TYR A 345 -13.51 -4.01 19.87
N ILE A 346 -12.70 -3.94 18.82
CA ILE A 346 -11.26 -3.70 18.97
C ILE A 346 -11.08 -2.19 19.21
N SER A 347 -10.33 -1.87 20.25
CA SER A 347 -10.09 -0.53 20.74
C SER A 347 -8.60 -0.24 20.83
N TYR A 348 -8.28 1.03 20.75
CA TYR A 348 -6.92 1.54 20.65
C TYR A 348 -6.78 2.79 21.51
N VAL A 349 -5.57 3.00 22.04
CA VAL A 349 -5.20 4.20 22.80
C VAL A 349 -4.10 4.91 22.03
N ASN A 350 -4.38 6.13 21.55
CA ASN A 350 -3.41 6.94 20.82
C ASN A 350 -3.14 8.29 21.50
N PRO A 351 -1.90 8.57 21.94
CA PRO A 351 -0.81 7.63 22.16
C PRO A 351 -1.14 6.71 23.35
N SER A 352 -0.39 5.64 23.59
CA SER A 352 -0.66 4.66 24.66
C SER A 352 -0.53 5.28 26.07
N LEU A 353 -1.57 6.00 26.49
CA LEU A 353 -1.59 6.93 27.62
C LEU A 353 -2.35 6.42 28.85
N THR A 354 -2.82 5.17 28.88
CA THR A 354 -3.40 4.58 30.10
C THR A 354 -2.37 3.71 30.80
N ASP A 355 -2.32 3.76 32.13
CA ASP A 355 -1.54 2.80 32.93
C ASP A 355 -2.43 1.75 33.61
N GLY A 356 -3.68 1.67 33.17
CA GLY A 356 -4.66 0.70 33.64
C GLY A 356 -5.40 1.17 34.89
N GLY A 357 -5.56 0.29 35.87
CA GLY A 357 -6.25 0.65 37.11
C GLY A 357 -7.75 0.89 36.93
N GLU A 358 -8.26 2.01 37.45
CA GLU A 358 -9.69 2.35 37.39
C GLU A 358 -9.97 3.33 36.24
N LEU A 359 -10.82 2.90 35.30
CA LEU A 359 -11.23 3.68 34.15
C LEU A 359 -12.68 4.11 34.30
N THR A 360 -12.98 5.35 33.91
CA THR A 360 -14.33 5.90 33.93
C THR A 360 -14.99 5.75 32.56
N LEU A 361 -16.17 5.14 32.50
CA LEU A 361 -16.98 5.17 31.28
C LEU A 361 -17.41 6.62 31.03
N GLN A 362 -17.11 7.13 29.85
CA GLN A 362 -17.65 8.38 29.36
C GLN A 362 -18.68 8.12 28.27
N GLN A 363 -19.77 8.89 28.30
CA GLN A 363 -20.81 8.86 27.29
C GLN A 363 -20.63 10.04 26.34
N GLU A 364 -20.88 9.81 25.05
CA GLU A 364 -20.89 10.89 24.06
C GLU A 364 -22.04 11.88 24.36
N VAL A 365 -21.76 13.16 24.18
CA VAL A 365 -22.73 14.25 24.25
C VAL A 365 -22.62 15.05 22.96
N ILE A 366 -23.71 15.12 22.22
CA ILE A 366 -23.77 15.86 20.95
C ILE A 366 -24.34 17.25 21.21
N THR A 367 -23.56 18.28 20.90
CA THR A 367 -23.96 19.68 21.04
C THR A 367 -24.18 20.31 19.67
N ASP A 368 -25.35 20.93 19.46
CA ASP A 368 -25.64 21.75 18.28
C ASP A 368 -24.85 23.07 18.33
N ALA A 369 -24.00 23.29 17.33
CA ALA A 369 -23.20 24.50 17.17
C ALA A 369 -23.92 25.61 16.37
N GLY A 370 -25.15 25.35 15.91
CA GLY A 370 -25.86 26.15 14.94
C GLY A 370 -25.46 25.84 13.50
N TRP A 371 -26.26 26.31 12.54
CA TRP A 371 -26.05 26.11 11.09
C TRP A 371 -26.02 24.65 10.62
N GLY A 372 -26.57 23.72 11.41
CA GLY A 372 -26.55 22.28 11.11
C GLY A 372 -25.20 21.62 11.38
N SER A 373 -24.32 22.25 12.18
CA SER A 373 -23.07 21.65 12.63
C SER A 373 -23.24 21.10 14.05
N TYR A 374 -22.76 19.88 14.29
CA TYR A 374 -22.77 19.24 15.60
C TYR A 374 -21.34 18.95 16.04
N TYR A 375 -21.04 19.14 17.32
CA TYR A 375 -19.79 18.67 17.93
C TYR A 375 -20.09 17.59 18.95
N SER A 376 -19.31 16.51 18.92
CA SER A 376 -19.31 15.54 20.01
C SER A 376 -18.30 15.91 21.07
N SER A 377 -18.72 15.76 22.32
CA SER A 377 -17.89 15.76 23.52
C SER A 377 -18.17 14.48 24.30
N TYR A 378 -17.40 14.21 25.35
CA TYR A 378 -17.62 13.06 26.21
C TYR A 378 -17.68 13.51 27.67
N GLU A 379 -18.66 13.01 28.40
CA GLU A 379 -18.87 13.32 29.81
C GLU A 379 -18.73 12.07 30.67
N ASP A 380 -18.14 12.22 31.85
CA ASP A 380 -18.01 11.13 32.83
C ASP A 380 -19.38 10.63 33.28
N THR A 381 -19.51 9.30 33.32
CA THR A 381 -20.63 8.63 33.98
C THR A 381 -20.22 8.16 35.39
N ASN A 382 -21.17 7.63 36.16
CA ASN A 382 -20.87 7.01 37.46
C ASN A 382 -20.37 5.56 37.34
N ILE A 383 -20.16 5.05 36.12
CA ILE A 383 -19.71 3.68 35.88
C ILE A 383 -18.20 3.68 35.73
N THR A 384 -17.53 2.85 36.53
CA THR A 384 -16.11 2.59 36.41
C THR A 384 -15.87 1.12 36.09
N VAL A 385 -14.78 0.84 35.38
CA VAL A 385 -14.26 -0.50 35.13
C VAL A 385 -12.83 -0.57 35.65
N LYS A 386 -12.46 -1.70 36.23
CA LYS A 386 -11.11 -1.91 36.74
C LYS A 386 -10.37 -2.91 35.85
N ILE A 387 -9.20 -2.51 35.36
CA ILE A 387 -8.31 -3.36 34.57
C ILE A 387 -6.95 -3.53 35.28
N ALA A 388 -6.13 -4.43 34.77
CA ALA A 388 -4.77 -4.64 35.29
C ALA A 388 -3.92 -3.37 35.11
N ASP A 389 -2.86 -3.24 35.91
CA ASP A 389 -1.84 -2.20 35.68
C ASP A 389 -1.11 -2.51 34.37
N LEU A 390 -0.94 -1.49 33.54
CA LEU A 390 -0.36 -1.57 32.21
C LEU A 390 0.82 -0.62 32.07
N MET A 391 1.58 -0.81 31.01
CA MET A 391 2.72 0.03 30.69
C MET A 391 2.88 0.24 29.19
N ASN A 392 3.51 1.36 28.82
CA ASN A 392 3.93 1.59 27.45
C ASN A 392 5.18 0.75 27.10
N SER A 393 5.52 0.74 25.81
CA SER A 393 6.65 -0.05 25.31
C SER A 393 8.01 0.37 25.87
N VAL A 394 8.19 1.63 26.30
CA VAL A 394 9.44 2.15 26.88
C VAL A 394 9.59 1.64 28.32
N ASP A 395 8.55 1.79 29.13
CA ASP A 395 8.52 1.29 30.50
C ASP A 395 8.71 -0.24 30.55
N TYR A 396 8.13 -0.97 29.60
CA TYR A 396 8.35 -2.43 29.50
C TYR A 396 9.83 -2.77 29.30
N LEU A 397 10.52 -2.06 28.39
CA LEU A 397 11.95 -2.29 28.15
C LEU A 397 12.79 -1.98 29.40
N ILE A 398 12.53 -0.84 30.04
CA ILE A 398 13.24 -0.43 31.26
C ILE A 398 12.97 -1.42 32.40
N GLN A 399 11.73 -1.86 32.59
CA GLN A 399 11.38 -2.80 33.66
C GLN A 399 11.94 -4.20 33.41
N THR A 400 11.99 -4.64 32.15
CA THR A 400 12.40 -6.01 31.78
C THR A 400 13.90 -6.16 31.68
N TYR A 401 14.59 -5.16 31.12
CA TYR A 401 16.02 -5.23 30.78
C TYR A 401 16.89 -4.19 31.50
N GLY A 402 16.27 -3.23 32.18
CA GLY A 402 16.99 -2.22 32.94
C GLY A 402 17.53 -2.74 34.27
N ASP A 403 18.68 -2.20 34.66
CA ASP A 403 19.36 -2.47 35.92
C ASP A 403 19.88 -1.14 36.51
N SER A 404 19.11 -0.57 37.42
CA SER A 404 19.42 0.71 38.06
C SER A 404 20.66 0.66 38.98
N SER A 405 21.25 -0.51 39.20
CA SER A 405 22.51 -0.64 39.95
C SER A 405 23.75 -0.37 39.08
N LYS A 406 23.59 -0.39 37.75
CA LYS A 406 24.65 -0.13 36.78
C LYS A 406 24.81 1.37 36.52
N SER A 407 25.90 1.73 35.84
CA SER A 407 26.06 3.09 35.30
C SER A 407 24.95 3.40 34.28
N TYR A 408 24.71 4.68 33.99
CA TYR A 408 23.69 5.10 33.02
C TYR A 408 23.85 4.39 31.67
N PHE A 409 25.07 4.37 31.14
CA PHE A 409 25.37 3.76 29.85
C PHE A 409 25.40 2.23 29.87
N ASP A 410 25.87 1.60 30.96
CA ASP A 410 25.80 0.14 31.10
C ASP A 410 24.35 -0.35 31.23
N ASN A 411 23.48 0.45 31.87
CA ASN A 411 22.04 0.20 31.95
C ASN A 411 21.39 0.34 30.56
N LEU A 412 21.64 1.46 29.86
CA LEU A 412 21.12 1.72 28.52
C LEU A 412 21.57 0.64 27.52
N SER A 413 22.83 0.20 27.60
CA SER A 413 23.36 -0.92 26.80
C SER A 413 22.67 -2.24 27.12
N GLY A 414 22.38 -2.51 28.39
CA GLY A 414 21.60 -3.68 28.80
C GLY A 414 20.19 -3.69 28.19
N ILE A 415 19.53 -2.52 28.16
CA ILE A 415 18.21 -2.34 27.57
C ILE A 415 18.26 -2.52 26.05
N GLN A 416 19.26 -1.94 25.37
CA GLN A 416 19.43 -2.13 23.92
C GLN A 416 19.58 -3.60 23.56
N ASN A 417 20.44 -4.35 24.25
CA ASN A 417 20.61 -5.79 24.02
C ASN A 417 19.29 -6.56 24.22
N GLY A 418 18.47 -6.13 25.19
CA GLY A 418 17.13 -6.67 25.40
C GLY A 418 16.19 -6.37 24.23
N LEU A 419 16.17 -5.13 23.76
CA LEU A 419 15.41 -4.72 22.57
C LEU A 419 15.86 -5.49 21.32
N ASP A 420 17.17 -5.58 21.05
CA ASP A 420 17.74 -6.35 19.94
C ASP A 420 17.23 -7.79 19.90
N SER A 421 17.06 -8.42 21.07
CA SER A 421 16.63 -9.82 21.15
C SER A 421 15.16 -10.06 20.79
N ILE A 422 14.33 -9.01 20.79
CA ILE A 422 12.89 -9.08 20.53
C ILE A 422 12.45 -8.17 19.38
N CYS A 423 13.36 -7.44 18.73
CA CYS A 423 12.97 -6.47 17.72
C CYS A 423 12.94 -7.10 16.32
N LEU A 424 11.83 -6.91 15.61
CA LEU A 424 11.67 -7.32 14.21
C LEU A 424 11.83 -6.10 13.30
N TYR A 425 12.41 -6.30 12.11
CA TYR A 425 12.56 -5.20 11.14
C TYR A 425 11.26 -4.95 10.38
N TYR A 426 10.62 -6.02 9.92
CA TYR A 426 9.43 -5.94 9.07
C TYR A 426 8.19 -6.53 9.74
N GLY A 427 7.04 -5.89 9.49
CA GLY A 427 5.73 -6.41 9.85
C GLY A 427 5.11 -7.29 8.77
N VAL A 428 3.84 -7.66 8.96
CA VAL A 428 3.05 -8.43 8.00
C VAL A 428 1.80 -7.66 7.60
N GLY A 429 1.45 -7.72 6.31
CA GLY A 429 0.24 -7.13 5.76
C GLY A 429 -0.16 -7.81 4.45
N ILE A 430 -1.39 -7.59 4.01
CA ILE A 430 -1.86 -8.12 2.72
C ILE A 430 -1.32 -7.26 1.61
N LEU A 431 -0.73 -7.92 0.60
CA LEU A 431 -0.30 -7.27 -0.63
C LEU A 431 -1.47 -6.59 -1.30
N GLY A 432 -1.25 -5.32 -1.63
CA GLY A 432 -2.14 -4.56 -2.48
C GLY A 432 -1.96 -4.87 -3.96
N ASP A 433 -2.86 -4.32 -4.75
CA ASP A 433 -2.83 -4.33 -6.21
C ASP A 433 -1.60 -3.57 -6.73
N VAL A 434 -0.91 -4.15 -7.70
CA VAL A 434 0.18 -3.45 -8.41
C VAL A 434 -0.40 -2.39 -9.32
N VAL A 435 0.06 -1.15 -9.15
CA VAL A 435 -0.43 0.03 -9.85
C VAL A 435 0.73 0.85 -10.38
N LYS A 436 0.59 1.37 -11.60
CA LYS A 436 1.60 2.23 -12.23
C LYS A 436 1.41 3.68 -11.80
N MET A 437 2.48 4.31 -11.32
CA MET A 437 2.52 5.72 -10.93
C MET A 437 2.64 6.64 -12.15
N LYS A 438 2.30 7.92 -11.96
CA LYS A 438 2.66 9.03 -12.86
C LYS A 438 3.88 9.77 -12.31
N SER A 439 4.75 10.32 -13.16
CA SER A 439 5.79 11.24 -12.68
C SER A 439 5.18 12.61 -12.40
N GLN A 440 5.68 13.31 -11.38
CA GLN A 440 5.25 14.67 -11.05
C GLN A 440 6.46 15.54 -10.74
N LYS A 441 6.62 16.62 -11.51
CA LYS A 441 7.73 17.57 -11.37
C LYS A 441 7.18 18.98 -11.27
N THR A 442 7.74 19.77 -10.35
CA THR A 442 7.51 21.22 -10.30
C THR A 442 8.49 21.93 -11.23
N VAL A 443 7.98 22.68 -12.20
CA VAL A 443 8.78 23.49 -13.12
C VAL A 443 8.33 24.95 -12.97
N GLY A 444 9.16 25.78 -12.34
CA GLY A 444 8.75 27.11 -11.92
C GLY A 444 7.67 27.03 -10.83
N ASN A 445 6.50 27.63 -11.08
CA ASN A 445 5.35 27.57 -10.17
C ASN A 445 4.25 26.60 -10.67
N GLU A 446 4.56 25.77 -11.68
CA GLU A 446 3.60 24.84 -12.29
C GLU A 446 3.96 23.39 -11.97
N THR A 447 2.93 22.57 -11.73
CA THR A 447 3.07 21.13 -11.57
C THR A 447 2.84 20.46 -12.90
N VAL A 448 3.84 19.71 -13.38
CA VAL A 448 3.77 18.94 -14.62
C VAL A 448 3.74 17.46 -14.27
N THR A 449 2.80 16.74 -14.86
CA THR A 449 2.66 15.29 -14.69
C THR A 449 2.95 14.55 -15.99
N GLY A 450 3.60 13.40 -15.92
CA GLY A 450 3.94 12.58 -17.08
C GLY A 450 3.86 11.09 -16.79
N GLU A 451 4.25 10.29 -17.79
CA GLU A 451 4.48 8.86 -17.56
C GLU A 451 5.63 8.67 -16.56
N CYS A 452 5.49 7.69 -15.68
CA CYS A 452 6.57 7.27 -14.78
C CYS A 452 7.32 6.09 -15.41
N TYR A 453 8.64 6.19 -15.43
CA TYR A 453 9.55 5.17 -15.94
C TYR A 453 10.42 4.61 -14.82
N TYR A 454 11.08 3.47 -15.08
CA TYR A 454 12.18 3.03 -14.23
C TYR A 454 13.29 4.09 -14.20
N GLY A 455 13.99 4.18 -13.08
CA GLY A 455 15.07 5.15 -12.91
C GLY A 455 15.99 4.81 -11.76
N ILE A 456 16.85 5.76 -11.41
CA ILE A 456 17.78 5.70 -10.28
C ILE A 456 17.31 6.73 -9.25
N LEU A 457 17.12 6.27 -8.02
CA LEU A 457 16.77 7.08 -6.86
C LEU A 457 18.02 7.35 -6.04
N SER A 458 18.25 8.61 -5.66
CA SER A 458 19.32 8.98 -4.73
C SER A 458 19.28 8.17 -3.44
N ALA A 459 20.43 8.02 -2.78
CA ALA A 459 20.47 7.47 -1.43
C ALA A 459 19.53 8.24 -0.49
N GLY A 460 18.74 7.48 0.29
CA GLY A 460 17.86 8.05 1.32
C GLY A 460 18.63 8.66 2.50
N HIS A 461 19.83 8.15 2.74
CA HIS A 461 20.72 8.50 3.83
C HIS A 461 22.18 8.49 3.34
N ALA A 462 23.07 9.23 4.01
CA ALA A 462 24.45 9.43 3.57
C ALA A 462 25.34 8.16 3.65
N ASP A 463 24.93 7.18 4.44
CA ASP A 463 25.57 5.86 4.58
C ASP A 463 24.98 4.80 3.64
N LEU A 464 23.97 5.16 2.84
CA LEU A 464 23.35 4.29 1.85
C LEU A 464 23.79 4.65 0.43
N LEU A 465 23.55 3.73 -0.49
CA LEU A 465 23.80 3.94 -1.91
C LEU A 465 22.48 4.19 -2.67
N PHE A 466 22.55 4.79 -3.85
CA PHE A 466 21.37 4.94 -4.70
C PHE A 466 20.76 3.58 -5.10
N SER A 467 19.45 3.59 -5.28
CA SER A 467 18.62 2.41 -5.51
C SER A 467 17.85 2.50 -6.83
N MET A 468 17.32 1.35 -7.29
CA MET A 468 16.48 1.31 -8.48
C MET A 468 15.07 1.82 -8.17
N GLY A 469 14.61 2.83 -8.92
CA GLY A 469 13.26 3.35 -8.83
C GLY A 469 12.29 2.58 -9.70
N SER A 470 11.28 1.97 -9.10
CA SER A 470 10.15 1.36 -9.82
C SER A 470 9.08 2.40 -10.17
N PRO A 471 8.51 2.38 -11.39
CA PRO A 471 7.32 3.13 -11.71
C PRO A 471 6.04 2.47 -11.16
N TYR A 472 6.16 1.29 -10.56
CA TYR A 472 5.05 0.56 -9.96
C TYR A 472 5.12 0.63 -8.43
N THR A 473 3.95 0.60 -7.80
CA THR A 473 3.80 0.47 -6.36
C THR A 473 2.56 -0.36 -6.05
N ARG A 474 2.26 -0.59 -4.77
CA ARG A 474 1.04 -1.28 -4.34
C ARG A 474 0.00 -0.34 -3.76
N ARG A 475 -1.28 -0.67 -3.97
CA ARG A 475 -2.43 0.01 -3.34
C ARG A 475 -3.45 -0.98 -2.79
N ASN A 476 -4.28 -0.51 -1.87
CA ASN A 476 -5.33 -1.32 -1.25
C ASN A 476 -4.78 -2.52 -0.45
N GLY A 477 -3.51 -2.45 -0.03
CA GLY A 477 -2.99 -3.41 0.95
C GLY A 477 -3.78 -3.30 2.25
N LYS A 478 -4.01 -4.44 2.90
CA LYS A 478 -4.79 -4.51 4.14
C LYS A 478 -3.85 -4.75 5.32
N ALA A 479 -4.09 -4.06 6.43
CA ALA A 479 -3.37 -4.31 7.67
C ALA A 479 -3.74 -5.66 8.28
N MET A 480 -2.87 -6.18 9.13
CA MET A 480 -3.13 -7.37 9.95
C MET A 480 -2.99 -7.02 11.42
N LEU A 481 -3.99 -7.38 12.23
CA LEU A 481 -4.01 -7.14 13.66
C LEU A 481 -2.83 -7.82 14.36
N THR A 482 -2.40 -9.00 13.88
CA THR A 482 -1.17 -9.67 14.35
C THR A 482 0.04 -8.72 14.36
N CYS A 483 0.19 -7.90 13.31
CA CYS A 483 1.29 -6.94 13.19
C CYS A 483 1.16 -5.81 14.22
N TYR A 484 -0.06 -5.29 14.42
CA TYR A 484 -0.31 -4.15 15.30
C TYR A 484 -0.27 -4.51 16.79
N LEU A 485 -0.54 -5.77 17.14
CA LEU A 485 -0.41 -6.26 18.52
C LEU A 485 1.05 -6.45 18.96
N TYR A 486 2.01 -6.49 18.03
CA TYR A 486 3.43 -6.64 18.36
C TYR A 486 4.14 -5.27 18.41
N PRO A 487 4.61 -4.81 19.59
CA PRO A 487 5.07 -3.43 19.77
C PRO A 487 6.48 -3.13 19.26
N TYR A 488 7.29 -4.15 18.94
CA TYR A 488 8.71 -3.99 18.59
C TYR A 488 8.99 -4.39 17.14
N ILE A 489 8.24 -3.80 16.20
CA ILE A 489 8.57 -3.81 14.77
C ILE A 489 9.21 -2.45 14.45
N LEU A 490 10.54 -2.40 14.44
CA LEU A 490 11.28 -1.14 14.34
C LEU A 490 12.34 -1.25 13.24
N ASP A 491 12.23 -0.37 12.24
CA ASP A 491 13.25 -0.18 11.21
C ASP A 491 14.47 0.58 11.75
N SER A 492 15.38 0.94 10.85
CA SER A 492 16.61 1.68 11.18
C SER A 492 16.38 3.11 11.67
N LEU A 493 15.15 3.63 11.67
CA LEU A 493 14.79 4.90 12.28
C LEU A 493 14.00 4.70 13.59
N GLY A 494 13.12 3.70 13.61
CA GLY A 494 12.30 3.36 14.77
C GLY A 494 13.12 2.83 15.94
N PHE A 495 14.15 2.02 15.68
CA PHE A 495 14.99 1.46 16.72
C PHE A 495 15.80 2.55 17.47
N PRO A 496 16.61 3.39 16.79
CA PRO A 496 17.28 4.51 17.47
C PRO A 496 16.30 5.48 18.12
N ASN A 497 15.12 5.72 17.54
CA ASN A 497 14.10 6.54 18.20
C ASN A 497 13.60 5.91 19.51
N MET A 498 13.38 4.59 19.56
CA MET A 498 13.05 3.87 20.79
C MET A 498 14.16 4.05 21.83
N MET A 499 15.43 3.90 21.44
CA MET A 499 16.57 4.11 22.34
C MET A 499 16.68 5.56 22.84
N ALA A 500 16.38 6.56 22.00
CA ALA A 500 16.30 7.96 22.42
C ALA A 500 15.23 8.16 23.51
N ASN A 501 14.05 7.56 23.32
CA ASN A 501 12.97 7.63 24.32
C ASN A 501 13.38 6.94 25.63
N VAL A 502 13.99 5.75 25.57
CA VAL A 502 14.51 5.05 26.76
C VAL A 502 15.52 5.92 27.50
N ALA A 503 16.48 6.52 26.79
CA ALA A 503 17.51 7.38 27.38
C ALA A 503 16.90 8.56 28.16
N LEU A 504 15.89 9.23 27.58
CA LEU A 504 15.18 10.36 28.21
C LEU A 504 14.27 9.92 29.37
N TYR A 505 13.72 8.70 29.31
CA TYR A 505 12.95 8.12 30.42
C TYR A 505 13.83 7.79 31.62
N LEU A 506 15.05 7.31 31.39
CA LEU A 506 16.02 7.04 32.46
C LEU A 506 16.51 8.34 33.12
N ASP A 507 16.81 9.36 32.33
CA ASP A 507 17.12 10.71 32.83
C ASP A 507 16.76 11.78 31.77
N PRO A 508 15.80 12.67 32.05
CA PRO A 508 15.38 13.72 31.11
C PRO A 508 16.45 14.78 30.84
N ASN A 509 17.57 14.79 31.58
CA ASN A 509 18.70 15.68 31.32
C ASN A 509 19.70 15.13 30.29
N ALA A 510 19.54 13.90 29.82
CA ALA A 510 20.34 13.38 28.70
C ALA A 510 20.04 14.18 27.42
N THR A 511 21.04 14.31 26.54
CA THR A 511 20.87 14.93 25.23
C THR A 511 21.06 13.91 24.13
N ILE A 512 20.24 14.01 23.08
CA ILE A 512 20.22 13.10 21.93
C ILE A 512 20.57 13.88 20.67
N GLU A 513 21.55 13.39 19.92
CA GLU A 513 21.90 13.89 18.60
C GLU A 513 21.90 12.72 17.61
N TRP A 514 21.36 12.89 16.40
CA TRP A 514 21.45 11.87 15.36
C TRP A 514 22.81 11.93 14.69
N ASP A 515 23.40 10.78 14.38
CA ASP A 515 24.64 10.74 13.62
C ASP A 515 24.40 11.34 12.23
N SER A 516 25.27 12.27 11.84
CA SER A 516 25.13 13.03 10.59
C SER A 516 25.38 12.21 9.32
N TYR A 517 25.98 11.02 9.46
CA TYR A 517 26.32 10.10 8.37
C TYR A 517 25.50 8.81 8.46
N THR A 518 25.44 8.20 9.64
CA THR A 518 24.90 6.86 9.88
C THR A 518 23.47 6.92 10.39
N HIS A 519 22.49 6.65 9.53
CA HIS A 519 21.07 6.91 9.86
C HIS A 519 20.49 6.02 10.97
N TYR A 520 21.15 4.93 11.32
CA TYR A 520 20.69 4.02 12.37
C TYR A 520 21.34 4.28 13.74
N ILE A 521 22.06 5.39 13.91
CA ILE A 521 22.77 5.74 15.15
C ILE A 521 22.31 7.08 15.72
N ILE A 522 22.21 7.12 17.05
CA ILE A 522 22.11 8.33 17.87
C ILE A 522 23.28 8.40 18.85
N HIS A 523 23.77 9.61 19.11
CA HIS A 523 24.70 9.94 20.17
C HIS A 523 23.93 10.37 21.41
N VAL A 524 24.09 9.61 22.49
CA VAL A 524 23.48 9.92 23.80
C VAL A 524 24.56 10.51 24.69
N THR A 525 24.35 11.74 25.15
CA THR A 525 25.26 12.41 26.09
C THR A 525 24.62 12.55 27.46
N HIS A 526 25.33 12.09 28.49
CA HIS A 526 24.92 12.18 29.90
C HIS A 526 26.13 12.52 30.77
N ASN A 527 26.01 13.55 31.61
CA ASN A 527 27.10 14.02 32.49
C ASN A 527 28.45 14.29 31.79
N GLY A 528 28.43 14.69 30.52
CA GLY A 528 29.62 15.02 29.72
C GLY A 528 30.30 13.81 29.07
N GLU A 529 29.78 12.61 29.25
CA GLU A 529 30.16 11.40 28.52
C GLU A 529 29.16 11.14 27.39
N THR A 530 29.65 10.71 26.22
CA THR A 530 28.83 10.42 25.03
C THR A 530 29.06 8.98 24.58
N GLN A 531 27.97 8.25 24.30
CA GLN A 531 28.02 6.92 23.70
C GLN A 531 26.94 6.75 22.62
N ASP A 532 27.20 5.82 21.70
CA ASP A 532 26.36 5.58 20.53
C ASP A 532 25.35 4.45 20.80
N PHE A 533 24.11 4.69 20.39
CA PHE A 533 23.01 3.72 20.49
C PHE A 533 22.22 3.72 19.19
N GLY A 534 21.56 2.61 18.88
CA GLY A 534 20.82 2.44 17.65
C GLY A 534 20.99 1.06 17.04
N GLY A 535 20.53 0.90 15.81
CA GLY A 535 20.41 -0.39 15.15
C GLY A 535 19.10 -0.49 14.38
N ALA A 536 18.64 -1.71 14.17
CA ALA A 536 17.34 -2.02 13.59
C ALA A 536 16.91 -3.41 14.06
N GLY A 537 15.63 -3.73 13.93
CA GLY A 537 15.17 -5.09 14.18
C GLY A 537 15.79 -6.11 13.22
N ASN A 538 15.62 -7.41 13.52
CA ASN A 538 16.13 -8.49 12.68
C ASN A 538 15.00 -9.43 12.26
N GLY A 539 14.97 -9.81 10.97
CA GLY A 539 13.89 -10.62 10.41
C GLY A 539 12.53 -9.91 10.45
N GLY A 540 11.46 -10.70 10.52
CA GLY A 540 10.10 -10.19 10.58
C GLY A 540 9.19 -10.80 9.52
N GLY A 541 8.11 -10.09 9.22
CA GLY A 541 7.11 -10.48 8.22
C GLY A 541 7.47 -9.99 6.82
N GLN A 542 6.50 -10.12 5.92
CA GLN A 542 6.52 -9.55 4.58
C GLN A 542 5.08 -9.29 4.14
N GLY A 543 4.90 -8.70 2.97
CA GLY A 543 3.58 -8.67 2.34
C GLY A 543 3.16 -10.06 1.85
N ILE A 544 1.95 -10.50 2.16
CA ILE A 544 1.41 -11.84 1.81
C ILE A 544 0.11 -11.75 1.00
N ASN A 545 -0.33 -12.84 0.39
CA ASN A 545 -1.67 -12.88 -0.21
C ASN A 545 -2.73 -13.11 0.88
N GLU A 546 -3.96 -12.66 0.64
CA GLU A 546 -5.07 -12.87 1.58
C GLU A 546 -5.37 -14.37 1.82
N SER A 547 -5.09 -15.23 0.84
CA SER A 547 -5.21 -16.70 0.97
C SER A 547 -4.18 -17.32 1.90
N ASP A 548 -3.10 -16.60 2.22
CA ASP A 548 -1.98 -17.10 3.03
C ASP A 548 -2.19 -16.83 4.53
N ILE A 549 -3.27 -16.13 4.92
CA ILE A 549 -3.61 -15.87 6.33
C ILE A 549 -3.85 -17.20 7.05
N ALA A 550 -3.01 -17.49 8.04
CA ALA A 550 -3.05 -18.75 8.79
C ALA A 550 -4.02 -18.70 9.98
N TYR A 551 -4.19 -17.53 10.59
CA TYR A 551 -4.93 -17.36 11.84
C TYR A 551 -5.88 -16.17 11.75
N TYR A 552 -7.11 -16.37 12.23
CA TYR A 552 -8.13 -15.32 12.28
C TYR A 552 -8.55 -15.03 13.72
N TYR A 553 -8.63 -13.74 14.06
CA TYR A 553 -9.20 -13.25 15.31
C TYR A 553 -10.73 -13.23 15.18
N LYS A 554 -11.39 -14.17 15.86
CA LYS A 554 -12.84 -14.39 15.76
C LYS A 554 -13.61 -13.85 16.95
N PHE A 555 -12.96 -13.76 18.10
CA PHE A 555 -13.55 -13.37 19.39
C PHE A 555 -14.73 -14.28 19.79
N ASP A 556 -14.77 -15.51 19.29
CA ASP A 556 -15.85 -16.47 19.54
C ASP A 556 -15.53 -17.47 20.66
N GLY A 557 -14.30 -17.45 21.17
CA GLY A 557 -13.82 -18.37 22.19
C GLY A 557 -13.60 -19.80 21.68
N SER A 558 -13.59 -20.01 20.36
CA SER A 558 -13.22 -21.30 19.78
C SER A 558 -11.74 -21.60 20.03
N ALA A 559 -11.38 -22.89 20.01
CA ALA A 559 -10.00 -23.30 20.21
C ALA A 559 -9.04 -22.86 19.08
N ASP A 560 -9.59 -22.47 17.92
CA ASP A 560 -8.85 -21.98 16.76
C ASP A 560 -8.94 -20.46 16.59
N ASP A 561 -9.51 -19.74 17.56
CA ASP A 561 -9.51 -18.29 17.61
C ASP A 561 -8.09 -17.76 17.89
N ALA A 562 -7.56 -16.93 17.00
CA ALA A 562 -6.25 -16.31 17.17
C ALA A 562 -6.15 -15.49 18.46
N TYR A 563 -7.28 -15.01 18.99
CA TYR A 563 -7.34 -14.31 20.26
C TYR A 563 -6.84 -15.14 21.46
N SER A 564 -6.88 -16.48 21.36
CA SER A 564 -6.38 -17.38 22.39
C SER A 564 -4.86 -17.60 22.36
N ARG A 565 -4.16 -17.09 21.32
CA ARG A 565 -2.74 -17.33 21.03
C ARG A 565 -1.87 -16.10 21.22
N ILE A 566 -2.35 -15.12 21.98
CA ILE A 566 -1.72 -13.81 22.07
C ILE A 566 -0.59 -13.82 23.12
N SER A 567 0.66 -13.82 22.65
CA SER A 567 1.86 -13.56 23.46
C SER A 567 2.97 -12.95 22.61
N MET A 568 3.93 -12.26 23.22
CA MET A 568 5.12 -11.72 22.53
C MET A 568 5.83 -12.79 21.69
N GLU A 569 6.09 -13.96 22.28
CA GLU A 569 6.75 -15.08 21.59
C GLU A 569 5.90 -15.61 20.42
N THR A 570 4.60 -15.80 20.63
CA THR A 570 3.72 -16.36 19.60
C THR A 570 3.56 -15.42 18.42
N LEU A 571 3.31 -14.13 18.67
CA LEU A 571 3.19 -13.13 17.60
C LEU A 571 4.50 -12.95 16.85
N CYS A 572 5.64 -12.90 17.55
CA CYS A 572 6.95 -12.83 16.90
C CYS A 572 7.17 -14.02 15.96
N ASN A 573 6.87 -15.24 16.43
CA ASN A 573 6.96 -16.45 15.61
C ASN A 573 5.98 -16.42 14.44
N ASP A 574 4.73 -16.01 14.65
CA ASP A 574 3.72 -15.95 13.60
C ASP A 574 4.10 -14.93 12.51
N ILE A 575 4.60 -13.75 12.90
CA ILE A 575 5.13 -12.73 11.97
C ILE A 575 6.32 -13.29 11.18
N CYS A 576 7.30 -13.89 11.85
CA CYS A 576 8.45 -14.51 11.19
C CYS A 576 8.04 -15.67 10.26
N ASN A 577 7.00 -16.43 10.59
CA ASN A 577 6.49 -17.48 9.73
C ASN A 577 5.94 -16.90 8.41
N TYR A 578 5.20 -15.78 8.47
CA TYR A 578 4.78 -15.07 7.27
C TYR A 578 5.97 -14.56 6.45
N GLY A 579 7.02 -14.05 7.10
CA GLY A 579 8.27 -13.62 6.43
C GLY A 579 9.03 -14.72 5.70
N ASN A 580 8.79 -15.99 6.04
CA ASN A 580 9.41 -17.14 5.39
C ASN A 580 8.56 -17.75 4.25
N LEU A 581 7.38 -17.21 3.98
CA LEU A 581 6.55 -17.66 2.86
C LEU A 581 7.22 -17.35 1.52
N ASN A 582 7.03 -18.22 0.54
CA ASN A 582 7.47 -17.98 -0.82
C ASN A 582 6.40 -17.19 -1.57
N ILE A 583 6.54 -15.87 -1.58
CA ILE A 583 5.63 -14.94 -2.25
C ILE A 583 6.22 -14.56 -3.62
N ASP A 584 5.43 -14.66 -4.70
CA ASP A 584 5.91 -14.28 -6.03
C ASP A 584 6.19 -12.78 -6.08
N ASN A 585 7.40 -12.41 -6.49
CA ASN A 585 7.73 -11.01 -6.73
C ASN A 585 7.22 -10.60 -8.11
N ASP A 586 5.94 -10.23 -8.16
CA ASP A 586 5.27 -9.65 -9.32
C ASP A 586 5.72 -8.21 -9.60
N LEU A 587 6.23 -7.50 -8.59
CA LEU A 587 6.79 -6.16 -8.72
C LEU A 587 8.18 -6.26 -9.38
N ASP A 588 8.38 -5.56 -10.49
CA ASP A 588 9.69 -5.38 -11.16
C ASP A 588 10.36 -6.63 -11.77
N LYS A 589 9.58 -7.68 -12.03
CA LYS A 589 10.06 -8.92 -12.68
C LYS A 589 10.83 -8.68 -13.99
N ASP A 590 10.44 -7.66 -14.75
CA ASP A 590 11.09 -7.20 -15.99
C ASP A 590 11.69 -5.78 -15.86
N GLY A 591 12.06 -5.38 -14.63
CA GLY A 591 12.55 -4.04 -14.31
C GLY A 591 13.94 -3.72 -14.86
N LEU A 592 14.34 -2.44 -14.68
CA LEU A 592 15.67 -1.95 -15.05
C LEU A 592 16.78 -2.69 -14.28
N LYS A 593 17.88 -2.99 -14.96
CA LYS A 593 19.02 -3.76 -14.42
C LYS A 593 20.32 -2.95 -14.43
N TRP A 594 21.17 -3.17 -13.44
CA TRP A 594 22.48 -2.51 -13.36
C TRP A 594 23.34 -2.85 -14.57
N SER A 595 23.29 -4.08 -15.09
CA SER A 595 23.98 -4.47 -16.34
C SER A 595 23.59 -3.64 -17.55
N SER A 596 22.32 -3.23 -17.67
CA SER A 596 21.88 -2.38 -18.77
C SER A 596 22.46 -0.96 -18.65
N ILE A 597 22.53 -0.45 -17.42
CA ILE A 597 23.12 0.87 -17.13
C ILE A 597 24.62 0.82 -17.40
N ARG A 598 25.35 -0.18 -16.87
CA ARG A 598 26.79 -0.41 -17.14
C ARG A 598 27.09 -0.44 -18.63
N LYS A 599 26.30 -1.18 -19.41
CA LYS A 599 26.44 -1.23 -20.87
C LYS A 599 26.23 0.14 -21.53
N THR A 600 25.33 0.96 -21.00
CA THR A 600 25.01 2.29 -21.54
C THR A 600 26.11 3.31 -21.28
N VAL A 601 26.62 3.34 -20.05
CA VAL A 601 27.66 4.32 -19.64
C VAL A 601 29.07 3.87 -20.02
N GLY A 602 29.31 2.56 -20.09
CA GLY A 602 30.61 1.94 -20.38
C GLY A 602 31.67 2.21 -19.31
N THR A 603 32.88 1.67 -19.53
CA THR A 603 34.03 1.86 -18.63
C THR A 603 34.55 3.29 -18.62
N ASP A 604 34.26 4.05 -19.70
CA ASP A 604 34.60 5.46 -19.80
C ASP A 604 33.75 6.36 -18.90
N GLY A 605 32.59 5.85 -18.47
CA GLY A 605 31.62 6.56 -17.65
C GLY A 605 30.85 7.66 -18.38
N SER A 606 29.80 8.13 -17.74
CA SER A 606 28.97 9.24 -18.24
C SER A 606 28.26 9.95 -17.09
N TYR A 607 27.96 11.22 -17.30
CA TYR A 607 27.01 11.92 -16.43
C TYR A 607 25.62 11.31 -16.58
N VAL A 608 24.92 11.21 -15.46
CA VAL A 608 23.58 10.66 -15.38
C VAL A 608 22.70 11.61 -14.56
N ARG A 609 21.50 11.89 -15.07
CA ARG A 609 20.45 12.58 -14.32
C ARG A 609 19.59 11.57 -13.57
N ILE A 610 19.47 11.73 -12.27
CA ILE A 610 18.76 10.83 -11.34
C ILE A 610 17.62 11.57 -10.64
N ASN A 611 16.73 10.82 -9.99
CA ASN A 611 15.67 11.39 -9.17
C ASN A 611 16.13 11.45 -7.70
N ILE A 612 16.16 12.65 -7.13
CA ILE A 612 16.59 12.90 -5.74
C ILE A 612 15.42 13.09 -4.77
N SER A 613 14.20 12.76 -5.18
CA SER A 613 13.01 12.86 -4.32
C SER A 613 12.60 11.52 -3.71
N ASN A 614 12.39 11.54 -2.39
CA ASN A 614 12.16 10.35 -1.57
C ASN A 614 10.68 10.11 -1.21
N SER A 615 9.72 10.90 -1.71
CA SER A 615 8.31 10.81 -1.28
C SER A 615 7.30 10.85 -2.42
N SER A 616 6.15 10.19 -2.22
CA SER A 616 4.86 10.57 -2.83
C SER A 616 3.67 9.65 -2.49
N ILE A 617 2.62 10.24 -1.91
CA ILE A 617 1.20 9.90 -2.11
C ILE A 617 0.44 11.23 -2.04
N ASN A 618 -0.46 11.52 -2.99
CA ASN A 618 -1.41 12.64 -2.85
C ASN A 618 -2.82 12.10 -2.52
N SER A 619 -3.65 12.96 -1.95
CA SER A 619 -4.99 12.65 -1.42
C SER A 619 -6.06 12.36 -2.48
N ASN A 620 -5.69 12.35 -3.76
CA ASN A 620 -6.59 12.05 -4.86
C ASN A 620 -6.25 10.65 -5.36
N ASN A 621 -7.22 9.93 -5.92
CA ASN A 621 -7.08 8.52 -6.28
C ASN A 621 -6.01 8.20 -7.37
N GLU A 622 -5.12 9.13 -7.72
CA GLU A 622 -3.98 8.96 -8.62
C GLU A 622 -2.66 8.94 -7.84
N ILE A 623 -1.74 8.03 -8.18
CA ILE A 623 -0.44 7.95 -7.53
C ILE A 623 0.59 8.63 -8.39
N TYR A 624 1.36 9.50 -7.76
CA TYR A 624 2.48 10.17 -8.37
C TYR A 624 3.78 9.67 -7.78
N LYS A 625 4.87 9.80 -8.52
CA LYS A 625 6.24 9.80 -8.03
C LYS A 625 6.74 11.23 -8.15
N GLY A 626 7.10 11.85 -7.03
CA GLY A 626 7.80 13.12 -7.07
C GLY A 626 9.07 12.97 -7.92
N VAL A 627 9.43 14.02 -8.65
CA VAL A 627 10.70 14.08 -9.37
C VAL A 627 11.39 15.38 -9.00
N SER A 628 12.56 15.21 -8.39
CA SER A 628 13.55 16.27 -8.25
C SER A 628 14.81 15.84 -8.99
N GLU A 629 15.41 16.75 -9.76
CA GLU A 629 16.54 16.42 -10.60
C GLU A 629 17.85 16.56 -9.83
N GLY A 630 18.63 15.47 -9.79
CA GLY A 630 20.03 15.50 -9.42
C GLY A 630 20.90 14.95 -10.54
N PHE A 631 22.20 15.22 -10.48
CA PHE A 631 23.17 14.66 -11.42
C PHE A 631 24.24 13.90 -10.65
N THR A 632 24.70 12.80 -11.23
CA THR A 632 25.84 12.03 -10.76
C THR A 632 26.70 11.58 -11.94
N TYR A 633 27.75 10.81 -11.67
CA TYR A 633 28.62 10.23 -12.68
C TYR A 633 28.76 8.73 -12.42
N ILE A 634 28.49 7.95 -13.46
CA ILE A 634 28.38 6.50 -13.37
C ILE A 634 29.30 5.86 -14.42
N TYR A 635 29.98 4.77 -14.07
CA TYR A 635 30.83 4.00 -14.96
C TYR A 635 30.71 2.49 -14.71
N ASP A 636 31.03 1.71 -15.73
CA ASP A 636 31.21 0.26 -15.60
C ASP A 636 32.54 -0.04 -14.90
N ASP A 637 32.46 -0.46 -13.65
CA ASP A 637 33.58 -0.89 -12.81
C ASP A 637 33.88 -2.39 -12.94
N GLY A 638 33.17 -3.10 -13.83
CA GLY A 638 33.26 -4.55 -13.99
C GLY A 638 32.45 -5.35 -12.97
N SER A 639 31.65 -4.70 -12.12
CA SER A 639 30.74 -5.38 -11.20
C SER A 639 29.74 -6.24 -11.96
N THR A 640 29.44 -7.42 -11.41
CA THR A 640 28.37 -8.29 -11.87
C THR A 640 27.18 -8.29 -10.91
N ASN A 641 27.19 -7.41 -9.90
CA ASN A 641 26.12 -7.31 -8.93
C ASN A 641 24.86 -6.74 -9.60
N GLU A 642 23.72 -7.41 -9.40
CA GLU A 642 22.39 -6.99 -9.86
C GLU A 642 21.44 -6.73 -8.68
N ASP A 643 21.95 -6.75 -7.44
CA ASP A 643 21.18 -6.37 -6.27
C ASP A 643 20.70 -4.91 -6.41
N LEU A 644 19.39 -4.71 -6.37
CA LEU A 644 18.77 -3.40 -6.53
C LEU A 644 18.76 -2.59 -5.22
N THR A 645 19.12 -3.24 -4.10
CA THR A 645 19.17 -2.62 -2.76
C THR A 645 20.50 -1.93 -2.47
N PHE A 646 21.60 -2.34 -3.12
CA PHE A 646 22.92 -1.74 -2.99
C PHE A 646 23.60 -1.59 -4.35
N SER A 647 24.28 -0.47 -4.59
CA SER A 647 24.85 -0.14 -5.90
C SER A 647 25.75 -1.25 -6.46
N GLY A 648 25.34 -1.79 -7.61
CA GLY A 648 26.16 -2.67 -8.45
C GLY A 648 26.94 -1.92 -9.53
N ILE A 649 27.28 -0.65 -9.33
CA ILE A 649 27.86 0.19 -10.38
C ILE A 649 28.90 1.19 -9.87
N GLY A 650 29.90 1.50 -10.70
CA GLY A 650 30.94 2.48 -10.38
C GLY A 650 30.38 3.90 -10.33
N HIS A 651 30.71 4.62 -9.26
CA HIS A 651 30.28 6.00 -9.03
C HIS A 651 31.25 6.76 -8.09
N PHE A 652 30.91 7.99 -7.75
CA PHE A 652 31.69 8.85 -6.85
C PHE A 652 30.86 9.32 -5.65
N THR A 653 31.45 9.20 -4.46
CA THR A 653 30.87 9.60 -3.16
C THR A 653 31.94 10.33 -2.36
N ASN A 654 31.59 11.47 -1.75
CA ASN A 654 32.54 12.35 -1.07
C ASN A 654 33.83 12.58 -1.89
N CYS A 655 33.67 13.01 -3.13
CA CYS A 655 34.75 12.97 -4.11
C CYS A 655 34.70 14.18 -5.04
N TRP A 656 35.88 14.69 -5.42
CA TRP A 656 36.03 15.65 -6.51
C TRP A 656 36.40 14.94 -7.80
N PHE A 657 35.61 15.17 -8.85
CA PHE A 657 35.89 14.66 -10.20
C PHE A 657 35.42 15.64 -11.28
N ASP A 658 36.27 15.86 -12.28
CA ASP A 658 36.04 16.77 -13.43
C ASP A 658 35.44 18.16 -13.07
N GLY A 659 36.02 18.81 -12.07
CA GLY A 659 35.61 20.16 -11.69
C GLY A 659 34.38 20.22 -10.79
N ARG A 660 33.85 19.08 -10.33
CA ARG A 660 32.58 18.96 -9.59
C ARG A 660 32.76 18.11 -8.33
N TYR A 661 31.98 18.43 -7.30
CA TYR A 661 31.96 17.70 -6.03
C TYR A 661 30.73 16.80 -5.96
N TYR A 662 30.96 15.53 -5.64
CA TYR A 662 29.93 14.51 -5.40
C TYR A 662 29.85 14.31 -3.89
N ASN A 663 28.69 14.60 -3.30
CA ASN A 663 28.50 14.55 -1.85
C ASN A 663 28.26 13.11 -1.35
N ASN A 664 27.94 12.94 -0.07
CA ASN A 664 27.65 11.62 0.54
C ASN A 664 26.34 10.99 0.05
N TYR A 665 25.48 11.76 -0.62
CA TYR A 665 24.27 11.28 -1.30
C TYR A 665 24.54 11.02 -2.79
N GLU A 666 25.83 10.93 -3.16
CA GLU A 666 26.34 10.55 -4.47
C GLU A 666 25.90 11.48 -5.61
N GLN A 667 25.49 12.70 -5.29
CA GLN A 667 25.01 13.70 -6.25
C GLN A 667 25.97 14.90 -6.33
N ILE A 668 25.98 15.56 -7.49
CA ILE A 668 26.71 16.79 -7.73
C ILE A 668 26.14 17.89 -6.82
N TYR A 669 26.95 18.35 -5.88
CA TYR A 669 26.60 19.42 -4.97
C TYR A 669 27.07 20.77 -5.52
N LYS A 670 26.11 21.61 -5.88
CA LYS A 670 26.40 22.88 -6.58
C LYS A 670 27.01 23.92 -5.66
N GLY A 671 27.97 24.67 -6.20
CA GLY A 671 28.62 25.79 -5.51
C GLY A 671 29.62 25.38 -4.42
N ALA A 672 29.92 24.09 -4.27
CA ALA A 672 30.95 23.61 -3.38
C ALA A 672 32.31 24.26 -3.69
N THR A 673 33.13 24.49 -2.66
CA THR A 673 34.54 24.87 -2.84
C THR A 673 35.46 23.81 -2.26
N LEU A 674 36.68 23.71 -2.81
CA LEU A 674 37.66 22.75 -2.30
C LEU A 674 37.99 22.98 -0.83
N ASP A 675 38.19 24.24 -0.42
CA ASP A 675 38.58 24.57 0.95
C ASP A 675 37.48 24.18 1.95
N GLU A 676 36.21 24.50 1.67
CA GLU A 676 35.09 24.14 2.54
C GLU A 676 34.89 22.63 2.64
N THR A 677 35.01 21.92 1.53
CA THR A 677 34.83 20.46 1.52
C THR A 677 35.98 19.75 2.23
N VAL A 678 37.23 20.20 2.09
CA VAL A 678 38.37 19.65 2.84
C VAL A 678 38.20 19.84 4.34
N GLU A 679 37.77 21.03 4.77
CA GLU A 679 37.56 21.33 6.18
C GLU A 679 36.47 20.44 6.80
N LYS A 680 35.37 20.22 6.07
CA LYS A 680 34.16 19.59 6.63
C LYS A 680 34.04 18.10 6.35
N MET A 681 34.47 17.68 5.15
CA MET A 681 34.13 16.37 4.58
C MET A 681 35.36 15.53 4.24
N GLN A 682 36.55 16.13 4.13
CA GLN A 682 37.80 15.44 3.78
C GLN A 682 37.66 14.57 2.50
N PRO A 683 37.27 15.16 1.36
CA PRO A 683 36.87 14.41 0.18
C PRO A 683 38.06 13.76 -0.52
N SER A 684 37.81 12.66 -1.23
CA SER A 684 38.77 12.10 -2.17
C SER A 684 38.88 12.94 -3.46
N LEU A 685 39.96 12.74 -4.23
CA LEU A 685 40.10 13.26 -5.59
C LEU A 685 40.14 12.09 -6.58
N ALA A 686 39.35 12.15 -7.65
CA ALA A 686 39.42 11.18 -8.73
C ALA A 686 39.89 11.82 -10.04
N PHE A 687 40.70 11.06 -10.77
CA PHE A 687 41.20 11.46 -12.08
C PHE A 687 41.03 10.32 -13.08
N LYS A 688 40.61 10.66 -14.29
CA LYS A 688 40.50 9.71 -15.40
C LYS A 688 41.83 9.63 -16.14
N ASP A 689 42.25 8.40 -16.46
CA ASP A 689 43.48 8.08 -17.19
C ASP A 689 44.70 8.81 -16.61
N TYR A 690 44.90 8.66 -15.29
CA TYR A 690 45.92 9.41 -14.55
C TYR A 690 47.34 8.92 -14.89
N LYS A 691 48.29 9.85 -14.91
CA LYS A 691 49.69 9.55 -15.26
C LYS A 691 50.53 9.39 -14.01
N PHE A 692 51.07 8.19 -13.82
CA PHE A 692 52.09 7.89 -12.83
C PHE A 692 53.48 7.83 -13.51
N VAL A 693 54.38 7.02 -12.95
CA VAL A 693 55.73 6.82 -13.47
C VAL A 693 55.70 5.84 -14.66
N ALA A 694 56.37 6.20 -15.75
CA ALA A 694 56.53 5.33 -16.93
C ALA A 694 57.68 4.32 -16.75
N ASN A 695 57.68 3.28 -17.57
CA ASN A 695 58.72 2.25 -17.64
C ASN A 695 58.98 1.50 -16.32
N ILE A 696 57.93 1.31 -15.49
CA ILE A 696 58.04 0.48 -14.28
C ILE A 696 58.46 -0.95 -14.69
N PRO A 697 59.52 -1.53 -14.08
CA PRO A 697 59.99 -2.87 -14.45
C PRO A 697 58.92 -3.96 -14.25
N ASP A 698 58.84 -4.92 -15.18
CA ASP A 698 57.84 -6.01 -15.18
C ASP A 698 57.92 -6.94 -13.92
N LYS A 699 58.97 -6.79 -13.08
CA LYS A 699 59.10 -7.49 -11.79
C LYS A 699 57.99 -7.07 -10.81
N TYR A 700 57.58 -5.80 -10.84
CA TYR A 700 56.51 -5.29 -9.99
C TYR A 700 55.16 -5.88 -10.40
N LYS A 701 54.28 -6.07 -9.41
CA LYS A 701 52.95 -6.64 -9.57
C LYS A 701 51.93 -5.77 -8.87
N TYR A 702 50.72 -5.75 -9.41
CA TYR A 702 49.52 -5.18 -8.80
C TYR A 702 48.53 -6.31 -8.54
N ASN A 703 48.11 -6.49 -7.29
CA ASN A 703 47.25 -7.61 -6.89
C ASN A 703 47.71 -8.96 -7.45
N TRP A 704 49.01 -9.26 -7.30
CA TRP A 704 49.68 -10.48 -7.81
C TRP A 704 49.74 -10.61 -9.34
N GLY A 705 49.17 -9.67 -10.10
CA GLY A 705 49.10 -9.66 -11.56
C GLY A 705 50.06 -8.67 -12.23
N ASP A 706 50.18 -8.79 -13.55
CA ASP A 706 50.95 -7.84 -14.37
C ASP A 706 50.25 -6.48 -14.43
N LEU A 707 50.99 -5.39 -14.21
CA LEU A 707 50.45 -4.02 -14.23
C LEU A 707 49.69 -3.72 -15.54
N LYS A 708 50.22 -4.21 -16.68
CA LYS A 708 49.60 -4.02 -18.01
C LYS A 708 48.20 -4.62 -18.10
N LYS A 709 47.93 -5.73 -17.40
CA LYS A 709 46.60 -6.34 -17.33
C LYS A 709 45.63 -5.55 -16.44
N ALA A 710 46.18 -4.79 -15.50
CA ALA A 710 45.43 -3.89 -14.63
C ALA A 710 45.19 -2.49 -15.24
N GLY A 711 45.58 -2.26 -16.50
CA GLY A 711 45.33 -1.01 -17.22
C GLY A 711 46.52 -0.04 -17.31
N TYR A 712 47.70 -0.42 -16.81
CA TYR A 712 48.90 0.41 -16.89
C TYR A 712 49.56 0.37 -18.28
N ASP A 713 49.72 1.54 -18.88
CA ASP A 713 50.50 1.76 -20.10
C ASP A 713 51.96 2.08 -19.74
N ALA A 714 52.85 1.11 -19.96
CA ALA A 714 54.26 1.22 -19.59
C ALA A 714 55.01 2.34 -20.33
N ALA A 715 54.59 2.72 -21.54
CA ALA A 715 55.29 3.73 -22.32
C ALA A 715 54.99 5.14 -21.81
N THR A 716 53.75 5.36 -21.37
CA THR A 716 53.26 6.68 -20.96
C THR A 716 53.17 6.86 -19.45
N GLY A 717 53.19 5.77 -18.68
CA GLY A 717 52.91 5.78 -17.24
C GLY A 717 51.43 5.93 -16.91
N THR A 718 50.55 5.91 -17.91
CA THR A 718 49.11 6.14 -17.74
C THR A 718 48.44 4.91 -17.16
N TRP A 719 47.65 5.08 -16.11
CA TRP A 719 46.74 4.05 -15.62
C TRP A 719 45.34 4.30 -16.16
N LYS A 720 44.85 3.40 -17.02
CA LYS A 720 43.52 3.55 -17.63
C LYS A 720 42.39 3.45 -16.60
N GLY A 721 41.34 4.24 -16.79
CA GLY A 721 40.18 4.28 -15.90
C GLY A 721 40.33 5.34 -14.80
N PHE A 722 39.68 5.12 -13.65
CA PHE A 722 39.64 6.11 -12.57
C PHE A 722 40.68 5.80 -11.50
N SER A 723 41.50 6.80 -11.18
CA SER A 723 42.47 6.76 -10.08
C SER A 723 42.00 7.67 -8.96
N THR A 724 41.81 7.11 -7.77
CA THR A 724 41.31 7.83 -6.60
C THR A 724 42.44 8.10 -5.60
N PHE A 725 42.48 9.31 -5.07
CA PHE A 725 43.42 9.76 -4.05
C PHE A 725 42.62 10.14 -2.80
N ASN A 726 42.90 9.48 -1.68
CA ASN A 726 42.17 9.67 -0.43
C ASN A 726 42.86 10.74 0.42
N TYR A 727 42.09 11.61 1.06
CA TYR A 727 42.64 12.67 1.91
C TYR A 727 43.25 12.08 3.18
N ASP A 728 44.48 12.47 3.49
CA ASP A 728 45.19 12.16 4.72
C ASP A 728 45.34 13.44 5.54
N SER A 729 44.49 13.56 6.56
CA SER A 729 44.44 14.73 7.45
C SER A 729 45.71 14.92 8.27
N SER A 730 46.53 13.88 8.48
CA SER A 730 47.78 14.00 9.23
C SER A 730 48.88 14.73 8.45
N THR A 731 48.79 14.69 7.11
CA THR A 731 49.77 15.30 6.21
C THR A 731 49.16 16.41 5.35
N GLU A 732 47.85 16.62 5.40
CA GLU A 732 47.10 17.53 4.53
C GLU A 732 47.35 17.28 3.04
N THR A 733 47.48 16.01 2.66
CA THR A 733 47.70 15.55 1.27
C THR A 733 46.68 14.51 0.86
N TRP A 734 46.54 14.27 -0.44
CA TRP A 734 45.79 13.13 -0.96
C TRP A 734 46.74 12.04 -1.46
N LYS A 735 46.47 10.79 -1.11
CA LYS A 735 47.32 9.65 -1.42
C LYS A 735 46.57 8.57 -2.18
N ASN A 736 47.18 8.04 -3.23
CA ASN A 736 46.66 6.91 -3.98
C ASN A 736 47.09 5.58 -3.32
N SER A 737 46.19 4.57 -3.30
CA SER A 737 46.46 3.25 -2.70
C SER A 737 47.59 2.49 -3.40
N LEU A 738 47.88 2.82 -4.68
CA LEU A 738 48.96 2.21 -5.43
C LEU A 738 50.34 2.35 -4.77
N LEU A 739 50.52 3.30 -3.84
CA LEU A 739 51.72 3.41 -3.00
C LEU A 739 52.06 2.09 -2.30
N ASP A 740 51.05 1.38 -1.84
CA ASP A 740 51.17 0.16 -1.05
C ASP A 740 50.77 -1.11 -1.81
N GLU A 741 50.26 -0.98 -3.04
CA GLU A 741 49.73 -2.10 -3.82
C GLU A 741 50.66 -2.60 -4.93
N ILE A 742 51.74 -1.85 -5.24
CA ILE A 742 52.71 -2.23 -6.26
C ILE A 742 54.00 -2.76 -5.61
N TYR A 743 54.22 -4.07 -5.70
CA TYR A 743 55.36 -4.74 -5.07
C TYR A 743 55.79 -6.00 -5.85
N TYR A 744 56.93 -6.58 -5.44
CA TYR A 744 57.30 -7.95 -5.80
C TYR A 744 57.85 -8.69 -4.58
N TYR A 745 57.78 -10.02 -4.58
CA TYR A 745 58.43 -10.82 -3.54
C TYR A 745 59.87 -11.12 -3.95
N ASP A 746 60.83 -10.64 -3.16
CA ASP A 746 62.25 -10.89 -3.36
C ASP A 746 62.66 -12.15 -2.59
N TYR A 747 63.04 -13.19 -3.33
CA TYR A 747 63.36 -14.50 -2.75
C TYR A 747 64.71 -14.53 -2.03
N ASP A 748 65.63 -13.60 -2.33
CA ASP A 748 66.96 -13.56 -1.72
C ASP A 748 66.87 -13.00 -0.29
N ILE A 749 66.01 -12.00 -0.08
CA ILE A 749 65.76 -11.39 1.24
C ILE A 749 64.48 -11.89 1.92
N ARG A 750 63.70 -12.75 1.23
CA ARG A 750 62.43 -13.35 1.69
C ARG A 750 61.40 -12.31 2.15
N SER A 751 61.32 -11.18 1.45
CA SER A 751 60.45 -10.06 1.81
C SER A 751 59.80 -9.44 0.57
N TYR A 752 58.68 -8.75 0.77
CA TYR A 752 58.12 -7.88 -0.25
C TYR A 752 58.96 -6.61 -0.38
N VAL A 753 59.19 -6.19 -1.62
CA VAL A 753 59.84 -4.93 -1.99
C VAL A 753 58.82 -4.10 -2.75
N TYR A 754 58.46 -2.95 -2.20
CA TYR A 754 57.46 -2.05 -2.77
C TYR A 754 58.08 -1.08 -3.77
N LEU A 755 57.30 -0.66 -4.77
CA LEU A 755 57.77 0.30 -5.76
C LEU A 755 58.13 1.65 -5.13
N LYS A 756 57.37 2.08 -4.12
CA LYS A 756 57.64 3.32 -3.36
C LYS A 756 59.04 3.35 -2.72
N ASP A 757 59.63 2.18 -2.45
CA ASP A 757 60.95 2.05 -1.83
C ASP A 757 62.07 1.77 -2.86
N ASP A 758 61.76 1.70 -4.16
CA ASP A 758 62.76 1.45 -5.20
C ASP A 758 63.70 2.66 -5.36
N PRO A 759 65.03 2.47 -5.36
CA PRO A 759 65.99 3.57 -5.42
C PRO A 759 65.98 4.34 -6.74
N THR A 760 65.38 3.78 -7.80
CA THR A 760 65.31 4.41 -9.13
C THR A 760 63.95 5.03 -9.39
N TYR A 761 62.87 4.35 -8.99
CA TYR A 761 61.50 4.75 -9.33
C TYR A 761 60.69 5.29 -8.13
N GLY A 762 61.10 4.98 -6.90
CA GLY A 762 60.31 5.19 -5.69
C GLY A 762 59.98 6.64 -5.42
N GLU A 763 60.96 7.56 -5.46
CA GLU A 763 60.75 8.98 -5.20
C GLU A 763 59.71 9.58 -6.18
N ALA A 764 59.90 9.37 -7.48
CA ALA A 764 58.97 9.85 -8.51
C ALA A 764 57.59 9.19 -8.42
N PHE A 765 57.52 7.93 -7.96
CA PHE A 765 56.27 7.21 -7.80
C PHE A 765 55.49 7.70 -6.58
N VAL A 766 56.18 7.99 -5.48
CA VAL A 766 55.60 8.59 -4.28
C VAL A 766 55.04 9.98 -4.59
N ASP A 767 55.81 10.80 -5.30
CA ASP A 767 55.38 12.11 -5.78
C ASP A 767 54.13 12.00 -6.66
N ALA A 768 54.14 11.12 -7.68
CA ALA A 768 52.99 10.93 -8.56
C ALA A 768 51.73 10.38 -7.84
N CYS A 769 51.90 9.67 -6.72
CA CYS A 769 50.79 9.15 -5.91
C CYS A 769 50.38 10.10 -4.77
N THR A 770 50.98 11.27 -4.65
CA THR A 770 50.69 12.25 -3.59
C THR A 770 50.31 13.58 -4.22
N ILE A 771 49.19 14.17 -3.78
CA ILE A 771 48.76 15.49 -4.22
C ILE A 771 48.69 16.39 -3.00
N THR A 772 49.37 17.53 -3.03
CA THR A 772 49.29 18.57 -2.01
C THR A 772 48.05 19.45 -2.21
N LYS A 773 47.65 20.18 -1.17
CA LYS A 773 46.55 21.15 -1.27
C LYS A 773 46.78 22.23 -2.31
N ASP A 774 48.02 22.69 -2.46
CA ASP A 774 48.37 23.69 -3.46
C ASP A 774 48.28 23.13 -4.89
N GLU A 775 48.70 21.87 -5.10
CA GLU A 775 48.54 21.20 -6.40
C GLU A 775 47.08 20.95 -6.73
N ALA A 776 46.27 20.49 -5.76
CA ALA A 776 44.82 20.34 -5.93
C ALA A 776 44.15 21.66 -6.36
N LYS A 777 44.54 22.79 -5.73
CA LYS A 777 44.11 24.14 -6.14
C LYS A 777 44.58 24.51 -7.53
N ALA A 778 45.84 24.22 -7.87
CA ALA A 778 46.41 24.49 -9.19
C ALA A 778 45.70 23.71 -10.32
N LEU A 779 45.20 22.51 -10.02
CA LEU A 779 44.39 21.69 -10.93
C LEU A 779 42.98 22.25 -11.19
N LYS A 780 42.55 23.28 -10.45
CA LYS A 780 41.23 23.92 -10.55
C LYS A 780 40.10 22.90 -10.46
N ILE A 781 40.14 22.07 -9.43
CA ILE A 781 39.19 20.97 -9.23
C ILE A 781 37.76 21.42 -8.91
N ASP A 782 37.53 22.71 -8.65
CA ASP A 782 36.23 23.34 -8.40
C ASP A 782 35.71 24.17 -9.58
N ARG A 783 36.35 24.07 -10.77
CA ARG A 783 36.05 24.90 -11.95
C ARG A 783 34.61 24.81 -12.50
N ASN A 784 33.88 23.73 -12.20
CA ASN A 784 32.57 23.43 -12.79
C ASN A 784 31.44 23.33 -11.74
N THR A 785 31.67 23.76 -10.50
CA THR A 785 30.77 23.48 -9.36
C THR A 785 29.39 24.10 -9.48
N SER A 786 29.22 25.15 -10.27
CA SER A 786 27.92 25.81 -10.46
C SER A 786 27.23 25.43 -11.77
N THR A 787 27.78 24.47 -12.52
CA THR A 787 27.32 24.12 -13.87
C THR A 787 26.85 22.67 -13.96
N ASP A 788 25.63 22.49 -14.43
CA ASP A 788 25.12 21.18 -14.79
C ASP A 788 25.91 20.58 -15.96
N PRO A 789 26.02 19.24 -16.05
CA PRO A 789 26.54 18.59 -17.23
C PRO A 789 25.75 18.97 -18.49
N THR A 790 26.47 19.21 -19.59
CA THR A 790 25.87 19.54 -20.90
C THR A 790 25.52 18.30 -21.72
N GLU A 791 26.09 17.14 -21.36
CA GLU A 791 25.86 15.84 -21.99
C GLU A 791 25.66 14.79 -20.90
N TYR A 792 24.55 14.06 -20.94
CA TYR A 792 24.20 13.06 -19.91
C TYR A 792 23.14 12.08 -20.39
N TYR A 793 23.01 10.95 -19.70
CA TYR A 793 21.87 10.04 -19.83
C TYR A 793 20.81 10.31 -18.75
N ILE A 794 19.55 10.07 -19.06
CA ILE A 794 18.42 10.34 -18.16
C ILE A 794 17.91 9.04 -17.53
N TYR A 795 17.86 9.02 -16.20
CA TYR A 795 17.31 7.94 -15.36
C TYR A 795 16.48 8.52 -14.20
N ASP A 796 15.86 9.69 -14.40
CA ASP A 796 15.10 10.42 -13.37
C ASP A 796 13.60 10.04 -13.32
N MET A 797 13.22 8.97 -14.01
CA MET A 797 11.84 8.46 -14.12
C MET A 797 10.87 9.32 -14.96
N THR A 798 11.34 10.34 -15.69
CA THR A 798 10.48 11.21 -16.52
C THR A 798 10.41 10.80 -17.99
N VAL A 799 11.37 10.02 -18.47
CA VAL A 799 11.47 9.50 -19.85
C VAL A 799 12.03 8.08 -19.81
N GLU A 800 12.06 7.41 -20.97
CA GLU A 800 12.66 6.07 -21.10
C GLU A 800 14.11 6.07 -20.55
N PRO A 801 14.45 5.13 -19.64
CA PRO A 801 15.76 5.13 -18.98
C PRO A 801 16.90 4.94 -19.99
N GLY A 802 17.95 5.73 -19.85
CA GLY A 802 19.08 5.74 -20.78
C GLY A 802 18.88 6.65 -21.98
N THR A 803 17.84 7.49 -22.00
CA THR A 803 17.71 8.55 -23.02
C THR A 803 18.90 9.51 -22.95
N TYR A 804 19.61 9.71 -24.07
CA TYR A 804 20.74 10.64 -24.16
C TYR A 804 20.26 12.07 -24.38
N TYR A 805 20.81 13.00 -23.60
CA TYR A 805 20.60 14.43 -23.73
C TYR A 805 21.92 15.17 -23.96
N LYS A 806 21.87 16.14 -24.87
CA LYS A 806 22.96 17.10 -25.14
C LYS A 806 22.37 18.50 -25.30
N SER A 807 22.81 19.44 -24.47
CA SER A 807 22.44 20.85 -24.61
C SER A 807 22.93 21.38 -25.96
N LYS A 808 22.06 22.09 -26.67
CA LYS A 808 22.37 22.69 -27.98
C LYS A 808 23.26 23.91 -27.86
#